data_AF-A0A7J9FRY1-F1
#
_entry.id   AF-A0A7J9FRY1-F1
#
_cell.length_a   1.000
_cell.length_b   1.000
_cell.length_c   1.000
_cell.angle_alpha   90.00
_cell.angle_beta   90.00
_cell.angle_gamma   90.00
#
_symmetry.space_group_name_H-M   'P 1'
#
loop_
_entity.id
_entity.type
_entity.pdbx_description
1 polymer ?
#
loop_
_entity_poly.entity_id
_entity_poly.type
_entity_poly.pdbx_seq_one_letter_code
_entity_poly.pdbx_strand_id
1 'polypeptide(L)'
;MGRSLVFSTNIPLRFSQTPRSISPRFHPNQYQPHKLSPKSSTGYRKVGTFNTNSKRKLCTRALISEVSNQRQYPKVAAKSTGPIPPSQLIEVVETAAKTGAEVVMDAVNKPRNITYKGLTDLVTDTDKMSEVAILEVVKKNFGDHLILGEEGGIIGDTSSDYLWCIDPLDGTTNFAHCYPSFAVSVGVLFQGNPAAAAVVEFVGGPMCWNTRTFTATAGGGAFCNGQKIHPSKTDKVEQSLLVTGFGYDHDDAWITNIELFKEFTDISRGVRRLGAAAVDMCHVALGVAEAYWEYRLKPWDMAAGVLCPYQPGFSTLILSLYAASAPSNSAISTAFFRVKALDLCAGTGANPVDGDQASNQRKYPKVSAKSTGSIPPSELIEVVEAAARAGAEVVMDAVNKPRNVAYKGLADLVTDTDKMSEIAILEVIKKNFADHLILGEEGGIAGDTSSDYLWCVDPLDGTTNFAHCYPSFAVSVGVLFQGNPAAATVVEFVGGPMCWNTRTYTATAGGGAFCNGQKIHPSKTDKVEQSLLVTGFGCEHDDAWNTNFELFKEFTSISRGVRRLGGAAVDMCHVALGVTEGYWEYRLKPWDIAAAVLIIEEAGGVVTRMDGGKLCVFDKSVLVSNGAIHAKLLERIAPATEKLKSKGIDFSLWYKPENYVTDL
;
A
#
# COMPACT_ATOMS: atom_id res chain seq x y z
N MET A 1 -25.84 35.84 -4.29
CA MET A 1 -25.89 37.32 -4.16
C MET A 1 -25.75 37.65 -2.67
N GLY A 2 -24.98 38.62 -2.19
CA GLY A 2 -24.03 39.53 -2.86
C GLY A 2 -24.03 40.95 -2.26
N ARG A 3 -23.18 41.20 -1.24
CA ARG A 3 -22.81 42.49 -0.59
C ARG A 3 -21.64 42.16 0.39
N SER A 4 -20.43 42.74 0.44
CA SER A 4 -19.74 43.95 -0.09
C SER A 4 -19.56 45.12 0.91
N LEU A 5 -18.33 45.69 0.94
CA LEU A 5 -17.70 46.80 1.71
C LEU A 5 -16.36 46.28 2.35
N VAL A 6 -15.11 46.63 1.97
CA VAL A 6 -14.41 47.87 1.50
C VAL A 6 -14.25 48.89 2.66
N PHE A 7 -13.06 49.35 3.13
CA PHE A 7 -11.83 49.93 2.51
C PHE A 7 -10.53 49.43 3.24
N SER A 8 -9.31 49.29 2.67
CA SER A 8 -8.38 50.15 1.88
C SER A 8 -7.41 51.05 2.68
N THR A 9 -6.09 50.80 2.54
CA THR A 9 -4.99 51.79 2.59
C THR A 9 -3.97 51.51 1.48
N ASN A 10 -3.36 52.55 0.90
CA ASN A 10 -2.44 52.46 -0.26
C ASN A 10 -1.03 52.97 0.08
N ILE A 11 0.02 52.33 -0.45
CA ILE A 11 1.22 53.01 -0.97
C ILE A 11 1.64 52.30 -2.28
N PRO A 12 1.82 53.01 -3.41
CA PRO A 12 2.20 52.41 -4.69
C PRO A 12 3.71 52.50 -5.00
N LEU A 13 4.26 51.50 -5.69
CA LEU A 13 5.56 51.59 -6.38
C LEU A 13 5.36 51.70 -7.90
N ARG A 14 6.11 52.63 -8.52
CA ARG A 14 6.05 52.90 -9.96
C ARG A 14 7.05 52.03 -10.72
N PHE A 15 6.66 51.54 -11.89
CA PHE A 15 7.61 51.24 -12.97
C PHE A 15 7.35 52.11 -14.19
N SER A 16 8.43 52.59 -14.82
CA SER A 16 8.38 53.56 -15.91
C SER A 16 8.21 52.87 -17.26
N GLN A 17 7.32 53.39 -18.11
CA GLN A 17 7.28 53.06 -19.53
C GLN A 17 7.84 54.22 -20.36
N THR A 18 9.00 54.02 -20.99
CA THR A 18 9.49 54.87 -22.08
C THR A 18 10.24 54.02 -23.10
N PRO A 19 9.76 53.92 -24.37
CA PRO A 19 10.44 53.16 -25.41
C PRO A 19 11.62 53.94 -26.03
N ARG A 20 12.62 53.21 -26.55
CA ARG A 20 13.62 53.70 -27.51
C ARG A 20 13.81 52.67 -28.63
N SER A 21 14.35 53.10 -29.77
CA SER A 21 14.09 52.50 -31.08
C SER A 21 15.30 52.46 -32.01
N ILE A 22 15.10 51.84 -33.19
CA ILE A 22 15.91 51.90 -34.44
C ILE A 22 17.02 50.83 -34.63
N SER A 23 16.63 49.78 -35.38
CA SER A 23 17.31 49.16 -36.54
C SER A 23 18.74 48.59 -36.46
N PRO A 24 19.00 47.52 -37.24
CA PRO A 24 19.75 47.72 -38.50
C PRO A 24 18.98 47.26 -39.77
N ARG A 25 19.64 47.30 -40.94
CA ARG A 25 19.03 47.27 -42.30
C ARG A 25 19.12 45.91 -43.01
N PHE A 26 18.17 45.64 -43.92
CA PHE A 26 18.24 44.61 -44.97
C PHE A 26 18.75 45.17 -46.31
N HIS A 27 19.44 44.35 -47.13
CA HIS A 27 19.07 43.99 -48.53
C HIS A 27 20.09 42.97 -49.15
N PRO A 28 19.83 42.33 -50.32
CA PRO A 28 20.02 40.86 -50.41
C PRO A 28 20.82 40.35 -51.64
N ASN A 29 20.95 39.01 -51.74
CA ASN A 29 20.96 38.23 -53.00
C ASN A 29 20.50 36.78 -52.69
N GLN A 30 19.47 36.23 -53.33
CA GLN A 30 19.46 35.51 -54.61
C GLN A 30 20.26 34.18 -54.62
N TYR A 31 19.58 33.02 -54.57
CA TYR A 31 19.21 32.22 -55.77
C TYR A 31 18.28 31.03 -55.42
N GLN A 32 17.78 30.31 -56.44
CA GLN A 32 16.74 29.25 -56.36
C GLN A 32 17.29 27.81 -56.59
N PRO A 33 16.51 26.74 -56.31
CA PRO A 33 17.01 25.38 -56.10
C PRO A 33 16.97 24.45 -57.34
N HIS A 34 17.65 23.30 -57.25
CA HIS A 34 17.50 22.17 -58.19
C HIS A 34 17.38 20.80 -57.50
N LYS A 35 16.64 19.89 -58.15
CA LYS A 35 16.43 18.47 -57.79
C LYS A 35 17.59 17.60 -58.31
N LEU A 36 17.77 16.38 -57.77
CA LEU A 36 18.28 15.23 -58.55
C LEU A 36 18.07 13.85 -57.87
N SER A 37 17.86 12.81 -58.69
CA SER A 37 17.89 11.35 -58.40
C SER A 37 17.74 10.61 -59.76
N PRO A 38 17.81 9.26 -59.89
CA PRO A 38 18.31 8.18 -59.01
C PRO A 38 19.28 7.21 -59.77
N LYS A 39 19.33 5.91 -59.38
CA LYS A 39 20.07 4.73 -59.96
C LYS A 39 21.53 4.59 -59.48
N SER A 40 22.12 3.40 -59.27
CA SER A 40 21.66 1.99 -59.14
C SER A 40 22.80 1.17 -58.43
N SER A 41 22.87 -0.17 -58.25
CA SER A 41 22.37 -1.34 -58.99
C SER A 41 22.27 -2.65 -58.13
N THR A 42 21.97 -3.76 -58.81
CA THR A 42 21.74 -5.17 -58.40
C THR A 42 22.92 -6.02 -57.89
N GLY A 43 22.63 -7.04 -57.06
CA GLY A 43 23.48 -8.24 -56.89
C GLY A 43 22.77 -9.39 -56.13
N TYR A 44 22.82 -10.63 -56.63
CA TYR A 44 22.16 -11.83 -56.04
C TYR A 44 23.04 -13.09 -56.20
N ARG A 45 23.15 -13.94 -55.17
CA ARG A 45 23.62 -15.34 -55.32
C ARG A 45 23.13 -16.26 -54.18
N LYS A 46 22.99 -17.56 -54.49
CA LYS A 46 22.71 -18.68 -53.55
C LYS A 46 24.03 -19.11 -52.85
N VAL A 47 24.13 -20.01 -51.86
CA VAL A 47 23.36 -21.22 -51.47
C VAL A 47 23.51 -21.46 -49.95
N GLY A 48 22.55 -22.12 -49.29
CA GLY A 48 22.77 -22.70 -47.95
C GLY A 48 21.50 -23.23 -47.26
N THR A 49 21.32 -24.56 -47.21
CA THR A 49 20.22 -25.24 -46.50
C THR A 49 20.68 -25.73 -45.13
N PHE A 50 19.90 -25.50 -44.04
CA PHE A 50 19.89 -26.40 -42.88
C PHE A 50 18.61 -26.31 -42.03
N ASN A 51 18.17 -27.48 -41.56
CA ASN A 51 17.15 -27.85 -40.56
C ASN A 51 16.12 -26.82 -40.04
N THR A 52 14.85 -27.20 -40.20
CA THR A 52 13.71 -26.74 -39.40
C THR A 52 13.71 -27.39 -38.02
N ASN A 53 14.04 -26.65 -36.95
CA ASN A 53 13.52 -26.93 -35.60
C ASN A 53 13.75 -25.74 -34.66
N SER A 54 12.67 -24.99 -34.35
CA SER A 54 12.67 -24.03 -33.23
C SER A 54 11.24 -23.74 -32.78
N LYS A 55 10.92 -24.12 -31.54
CA LYS A 55 9.70 -23.67 -30.86
C LYS A 55 9.87 -22.18 -30.52
N ARG A 56 9.09 -21.30 -31.14
CA ARG A 56 9.09 -19.87 -30.80
C ARG A 56 8.55 -19.66 -29.38
N LYS A 57 9.44 -19.59 -28.38
CA LYS A 57 9.14 -18.78 -27.18
C LYS A 57 9.04 -17.32 -27.63
N LEU A 58 7.85 -16.72 -27.54
CA LEU A 58 7.80 -15.26 -27.44
C LEU A 58 8.37 -14.88 -26.08
N CYS A 59 9.54 -14.28 -26.09
CA CYS A 59 10.13 -13.64 -24.92
C CYS A 59 10.07 -12.14 -25.19
N THR A 60 9.12 -11.45 -24.55
CA THR A 60 8.90 -10.00 -24.68
C THR A 60 9.98 -9.26 -23.90
N ARG A 61 11.24 -9.37 -24.36
CA ARG A 61 12.41 -8.84 -23.68
C ARG A 61 12.40 -7.31 -23.80
N ALA A 62 11.96 -6.64 -22.75
CA ALA A 62 12.04 -5.18 -22.65
C ALA A 62 13.49 -4.74 -22.88
N LEU A 63 13.72 -3.91 -23.89
CA LEU A 63 15.02 -3.32 -24.17
C LEU A 63 15.22 -2.11 -23.28
N ILE A 64 15.51 -2.38 -21.99
CA ILE A 64 16.15 -1.40 -21.11
C ILE A 64 17.47 -1.02 -21.79
N SER A 65 17.59 0.23 -22.22
CA SER A 65 18.82 0.73 -22.82
C SER A 65 19.89 0.86 -21.75
N GLU A 66 21.09 0.35 -22.03
CA GLU A 66 22.26 0.52 -21.15
C GLU A 66 22.72 2.00 -21.18
N VAL A 67 22.02 2.85 -20.44
CA VAL A 67 22.47 4.21 -20.14
C VAL A 67 23.63 4.11 -19.15
N SER A 68 24.81 4.57 -19.54
CA SER A 68 26.04 4.55 -18.74
C SER A 68 25.98 5.53 -17.56
N ASN A 69 25.19 5.17 -16.54
CA ASN A 69 24.89 6.00 -15.38
C ASN A 69 26.03 6.03 -14.34
N GLN A 70 27.06 6.83 -14.62
CA GLN A 70 27.74 7.60 -13.56
C GLN A 70 27.01 8.94 -13.33
N ARG A 71 25.67 8.91 -13.26
CA ARG A 71 24.88 10.06 -12.82
C ARG A 71 24.95 10.13 -11.29
N GLN A 72 25.80 11.00 -10.76
CA GLN A 72 25.70 11.38 -9.34
C GLN A 72 24.40 12.16 -9.13
N TYR A 73 23.43 11.54 -8.46
CA TYR A 73 22.20 12.20 -8.05
C TYR A 73 22.51 13.23 -6.95
N PRO A 74 21.86 14.40 -6.95
CA PRO A 74 22.10 15.43 -5.94
C PRO A 74 21.67 14.93 -4.56
N LYS A 75 22.52 15.16 -3.55
CA LYS A 75 22.18 14.87 -2.15
C LYS A 75 21.25 15.97 -1.61
N VAL A 76 20.16 15.57 -0.96
CA VAL A 76 19.14 16.49 -0.42
C VAL A 76 19.41 16.92 1.02
N ALA A 77 20.07 16.08 1.83
CA ALA A 77 20.40 16.37 3.23
C ALA A 77 21.51 17.43 3.39
N ALA A 78 21.45 18.19 4.49
CA ALA A 78 22.43 19.23 4.79
C ALA A 78 23.86 18.68 5.00
N LYS A 79 24.86 19.54 4.79
CA LYS A 79 26.29 19.20 5.03
C LYS A 79 26.67 19.21 6.52
N SER A 80 25.90 19.93 7.33
CA SER A 80 25.99 20.01 8.79
C SER A 80 24.64 20.48 9.34
N THR A 81 24.48 20.47 10.66
CA THR A 81 23.30 20.99 11.36
C THR A 81 23.30 22.51 11.56
N GLY A 82 24.12 23.25 10.81
CA GLY A 82 24.38 24.68 11.06
C GLY A 82 25.25 24.91 12.30
N PRO A 83 25.12 26.06 13.00
CA PRO A 83 25.85 26.33 14.25
C PRO A 83 25.38 25.47 15.44
N ILE A 84 24.15 24.94 15.44
CA ILE A 84 23.61 24.16 16.56
C ILE A 84 24.15 22.72 16.53
N PRO A 85 24.63 22.16 17.66
CA PRO A 85 25.11 20.78 17.72
C PRO A 85 24.04 19.74 17.31
N PRO A 86 24.39 18.69 16.56
CA PRO A 86 23.44 17.65 16.16
C PRO A 86 22.74 16.96 17.34
N SER A 87 23.44 16.81 18.47
CA SER A 87 22.90 16.23 19.70
C SER A 87 21.77 17.08 20.29
N GLN A 88 21.88 18.41 20.23
CA GLN A 88 20.86 19.32 20.77
C GLN A 88 19.61 19.37 19.87
N LEU A 89 19.80 19.37 18.54
CA LEU A 89 18.66 19.29 17.62
C LEU A 89 17.92 17.95 17.76
N ILE A 90 18.64 16.82 17.79
CA ILE A 90 17.97 15.51 17.81
C ILE A 90 17.25 15.25 19.13
N GLU A 91 17.79 15.70 20.26
CA GLU A 91 17.12 15.63 21.57
C GLU A 91 15.76 16.35 21.57
N VAL A 92 15.71 17.58 21.06
CA VAL A 92 14.47 18.38 20.99
C VAL A 92 13.50 17.82 19.95
N VAL A 93 13.99 17.42 18.77
CA VAL A 93 13.16 16.84 17.70
C VAL A 93 12.54 15.49 18.12
N GLU A 94 13.33 14.60 18.73
CA GLU A 94 12.85 13.31 19.23
C GLU A 94 11.86 13.49 20.40
N THR A 95 12.14 14.42 21.31
CA THR A 95 11.22 14.76 22.41
C THR A 95 9.90 15.28 21.87
N ALA A 96 9.92 16.25 20.94
CA ALA A 96 8.71 16.85 20.41
C ALA A 96 7.83 15.83 19.67
N ALA A 97 8.43 14.99 18.81
CA ALA A 97 7.70 13.93 18.10
C ALA A 97 7.08 12.90 19.07
N LYS A 98 7.78 12.55 20.16
CA LYS A 98 7.24 11.67 21.21
C LYS A 98 6.10 12.31 21.99
N THR A 99 6.20 13.59 22.37
CA THR A 99 5.12 14.29 23.08
C THR A 99 3.84 14.42 22.22
N GLY A 100 3.97 14.66 20.91
CA GLY A 100 2.83 14.56 19.99
C GLY A 100 2.27 13.14 19.92
N ALA A 101 3.14 12.13 19.84
CA ALA A 101 2.72 10.73 19.76
C ALA A 101 2.03 10.21 21.04
N GLU A 102 2.33 10.75 22.22
CA GLU A 102 1.57 10.46 23.45
C GLU A 102 0.10 10.87 23.30
N VAL A 103 -0.17 12.05 22.73
CA VAL A 103 -1.54 12.54 22.44
C VAL A 103 -2.25 11.64 21.43
N VAL A 104 -1.57 11.23 20.35
CA VAL A 104 -2.12 10.35 19.32
C VAL A 104 -2.39 8.95 19.88
N MET A 105 -1.50 8.40 20.71
CA MET A 105 -1.67 7.10 21.39
C MET A 105 -2.89 7.11 22.31
N ASP A 106 -3.11 8.19 23.05
CA ASP A 106 -4.32 8.39 23.86
C ASP A 106 -5.60 8.37 23.01
N ALA A 107 -5.53 8.56 21.69
CA ALA A 107 -6.65 8.60 20.78
C ALA A 107 -6.85 7.33 19.91
N VAL A 108 -5.89 6.40 19.81
CA VAL A 108 -6.00 5.24 18.90
C VAL A 108 -7.11 4.23 19.26
N ASN A 109 -7.55 4.21 20.52
CA ASN A 109 -8.63 3.35 21.00
C ASN A 109 -9.94 4.09 21.37
N LYS A 110 -10.03 5.40 21.13
CA LYS A 110 -11.24 6.19 21.42
C LYS A 110 -12.32 5.95 20.35
N PRO A 111 -13.62 5.75 20.71
CA PRO A 111 -14.71 5.62 19.75
C PRO A 111 -14.88 6.85 18.84
N ARG A 112 -15.34 6.64 17.60
CA ARG A 112 -15.26 7.65 16.52
C ARG A 112 -16.54 7.74 15.71
N ASN A 113 -16.88 8.96 15.30
CA ASN A 113 -17.79 9.22 14.18
C ASN A 113 -16.93 9.61 12.97
N ILE A 114 -16.90 8.81 11.91
CA ILE A 114 -16.06 9.09 10.72
C ILE A 114 -16.69 10.23 9.91
N THR A 115 -16.42 11.47 10.32
CA THR A 115 -16.92 12.72 9.70
C THR A 115 -15.74 13.64 9.35
N TYR A 116 -14.82 13.08 8.57
CA TYR A 116 -13.49 13.60 8.21
C TYR A 116 -13.36 15.13 8.17
N LYS A 117 -12.50 15.65 9.05
CA LYS A 117 -12.16 17.07 9.24
C LYS A 117 -13.38 18.00 9.39
N GLY A 118 -14.39 17.50 10.10
CA GLY A 118 -15.51 18.28 10.61
C GLY A 118 -15.12 19.24 11.75
N LEU A 119 -16.01 20.17 12.10
CA LEU A 119 -15.77 21.20 13.13
C LEU A 119 -15.59 20.65 14.56
N THR A 120 -15.99 19.40 14.80
CA THR A 120 -15.78 18.63 16.03
C THR A 120 -15.62 17.15 15.65
N ASP A 121 -14.47 16.81 15.07
CA ASP A 121 -14.09 15.46 14.67
C ASP A 121 -12.87 15.04 15.51
N LEU A 122 -12.91 13.85 16.12
CA LEU A 122 -11.80 13.32 16.92
C LEU A 122 -10.48 13.34 16.16
N VAL A 123 -10.52 13.12 14.84
CA VAL A 123 -9.33 13.19 13.98
C VAL A 123 -8.70 14.59 14.06
N THR A 124 -9.49 15.63 13.82
CA THR A 124 -9.07 17.04 13.86
C THR A 124 -8.72 17.54 15.28
N ASP A 125 -9.40 17.03 16.30
CA ASP A 125 -9.07 17.36 17.70
C ASP A 125 -7.72 16.71 18.10
N THR A 126 -7.47 15.47 17.66
CA THR A 126 -6.19 14.77 17.88
C THR A 126 -5.04 15.45 17.13
N ASP A 127 -5.24 15.79 15.85
CA ASP A 127 -4.34 16.60 15.02
C ASP A 127 -3.83 17.84 15.77
N LYS A 128 -4.77 18.67 16.24
CA LYS A 128 -4.46 19.96 16.88
C LYS A 128 -3.87 19.82 18.26
N MET A 129 -4.31 18.84 19.04
CA MET A 129 -3.72 18.57 20.35
C MET A 129 -2.28 18.03 20.21
N SER A 130 -2.01 17.18 19.21
CA SER A 130 -0.65 16.72 18.86
C SER A 130 0.23 17.90 18.43
N GLU A 131 -0.24 18.75 17.51
CA GLU A 131 0.51 19.93 17.05
C GLU A 131 0.83 20.90 18.19
N VAL A 132 -0.15 21.22 19.05
CA VAL A 132 0.06 22.10 20.22
C VAL A 132 1.14 21.54 21.16
N ALA A 133 1.11 20.24 21.45
CA ALA A 133 2.09 19.60 22.32
C ALA A 133 3.51 19.61 21.72
N ILE A 134 3.64 19.36 20.41
CA ILE A 134 4.91 19.48 19.67
C ILE A 134 5.41 20.93 19.72
N LEU A 135 4.52 21.90 19.46
CA LEU A 135 4.84 23.33 19.44
C LEU A 135 5.29 23.86 20.81
N GLU A 136 4.79 23.36 21.93
CA GLU A 136 5.28 23.70 23.27
C GLU A 136 6.74 23.25 23.46
N VAL A 137 7.08 22.04 23.04
CA VAL A 137 8.47 21.53 23.11
C VAL A 137 9.41 22.34 22.21
N VAL A 138 9.01 22.64 20.96
CA VAL A 138 9.84 23.42 20.04
C VAL A 138 10.04 24.85 20.55
N LYS A 139 8.97 25.58 20.88
CA LYS A 139 9.06 26.99 21.33
C LYS A 139 9.81 27.18 22.65
N LYS A 140 9.77 26.18 23.54
CA LYS A 140 10.52 26.19 24.80
C LYS A 140 12.04 26.15 24.60
N ASN A 141 12.51 25.52 23.52
CA ASN A 141 13.94 25.36 23.23
C ASN A 141 14.44 26.34 22.15
N PHE A 142 13.57 26.73 21.22
CA PHE A 142 13.90 27.45 19.99
C PHE A 142 12.77 28.42 19.57
N GLY A 143 12.33 29.29 20.48
CA GLY A 143 11.22 30.22 20.26
C GLY A 143 11.45 31.31 19.19
N ASP A 144 12.68 31.42 18.68
CA ASP A 144 13.16 32.33 17.64
C ASP A 144 13.36 31.66 16.27
N HIS A 145 13.13 30.36 16.14
CA HIS A 145 13.15 29.66 14.86
C HIS A 145 11.84 29.82 14.07
N LEU A 146 11.90 29.63 12.75
CA LEU A 146 10.71 29.54 11.90
C LEU A 146 10.07 28.15 12.06
N ILE A 147 8.74 28.07 12.02
CA ILE A 147 7.98 26.82 12.13
C ILE A 147 6.89 26.81 11.03
N LEU A 148 6.70 25.65 10.41
CA LEU A 148 5.60 25.29 9.51
C LEU A 148 4.93 24.03 10.05
N GLY A 149 3.75 24.17 10.66
CA GLY A 149 2.87 23.05 10.99
C GLY A 149 1.83 22.81 9.89
N GLU A 150 1.34 21.58 9.73
CA GLU A 150 0.24 21.29 8.79
C GLU A 150 -1.06 22.05 9.17
N GLU A 151 -1.47 22.00 10.43
CA GLU A 151 -2.75 22.55 10.88
C GLU A 151 -2.63 24.02 11.31
N GLY A 152 -1.50 24.41 11.90
CA GLY A 152 -1.21 25.77 12.38
C GLY A 152 -0.57 26.71 11.34
N GLY A 153 0.00 26.17 10.25
CA GLY A 153 0.67 26.95 9.22
C GLY A 153 2.02 27.54 9.67
N ILE A 154 2.38 28.71 9.13
CA ILE A 154 3.70 29.35 9.35
C ILE A 154 3.66 30.31 10.54
N ILE A 155 4.56 30.11 11.51
CA ILE A 155 4.79 30.98 12.68
C ILE A 155 6.29 31.08 13.01
N GLY A 156 6.70 32.08 13.79
CA GLY A 156 8.11 32.29 14.18
C GLY A 156 8.82 33.37 13.37
N ASP A 157 10.16 33.44 13.44
CA ASP A 157 10.94 34.49 12.77
C ASP A 157 11.31 34.09 11.33
N THR A 158 10.77 34.83 10.36
CA THR A 158 11.04 34.64 8.92
C THR A 158 12.50 34.92 8.49
N SER A 159 13.33 35.46 9.38
CA SER A 159 14.77 35.67 9.16
C SER A 159 15.66 34.55 9.69
N SER A 160 15.08 33.54 10.36
CA SER A 160 15.84 32.41 10.90
C SER A 160 16.42 31.51 9.79
N ASP A 161 17.67 31.08 9.95
CA ASP A 161 18.28 30.03 9.13
C ASP A 161 17.61 28.65 9.35
N TYR A 162 16.83 28.48 10.42
CA TYR A 162 16.19 27.22 10.80
C TYR A 162 14.68 27.25 10.56
N LEU A 163 14.18 26.21 9.87
CA LEU A 163 12.75 25.95 9.68
C LEU A 163 12.39 24.58 10.26
N TRP A 164 11.52 24.57 11.25
CA TRP A 164 10.89 23.36 11.79
C TRP A 164 9.66 23.04 10.94
N CYS A 165 9.56 21.81 10.47
CA CYS A 165 8.36 21.31 9.80
C CYS A 165 7.72 20.25 10.70
N ILE A 166 6.43 20.42 10.98
CA ILE A 166 5.66 19.57 11.89
C ILE A 166 4.49 18.97 11.12
N ASP A 167 4.45 17.66 11.09
CA ASP A 167 3.27 16.88 10.76
C ASP A 167 2.76 16.19 12.04
N PRO A 168 1.61 16.60 12.58
CA PRO A 168 1.07 16.01 13.80
C PRO A 168 0.38 14.66 13.60
N LEU A 169 0.10 14.21 12.35
CA LEU A 169 -0.63 12.97 12.04
C LEU A 169 -0.51 12.53 10.56
N ASP A 170 0.71 12.23 10.08
CA ASP A 170 0.97 11.68 8.74
C ASP A 170 0.15 10.41 8.54
N GLY A 171 -0.66 10.36 7.48
CA GLY A 171 -1.63 9.29 7.30
C GLY A 171 -2.93 9.50 8.09
N THR A 172 -3.42 10.73 8.19
CA THR A 172 -4.71 11.11 8.81
C THR A 172 -5.87 10.17 8.48
N THR A 173 -5.96 9.74 7.20
CA THR A 173 -6.95 8.77 6.71
C THR A 173 -6.77 7.38 7.33
N ASN A 174 -5.52 6.92 7.49
CA ASN A 174 -5.20 5.66 8.14
C ASN A 174 -5.54 5.71 9.63
N PHE A 175 -5.16 6.80 10.31
CA PHE A 175 -5.58 7.03 11.69
C PHE A 175 -7.10 6.93 11.81
N ALA A 176 -7.89 7.66 11.01
CA ALA A 176 -9.35 7.69 11.08
C ALA A 176 -10.00 6.30 11.00
N HIS A 177 -9.49 5.44 10.10
CA HIS A 177 -9.94 4.07 9.88
C HIS A 177 -9.29 3.02 10.81
N CYS A 178 -8.49 3.43 11.79
CA CYS A 178 -7.72 2.55 12.67
C CYS A 178 -6.70 1.64 11.93
N TYR A 179 -6.29 2.02 10.72
CA TYR A 179 -5.32 1.28 9.91
C TYR A 179 -3.89 1.49 10.44
N PRO A 180 -3.08 0.43 10.63
CA PRO A 180 -1.83 0.48 11.39
C PRO A 180 -0.62 1.03 10.59
N SER A 181 -0.75 2.25 10.08
CA SER A 181 0.34 2.96 9.40
C SER A 181 0.07 4.46 9.38
N PHE A 182 0.46 5.16 10.44
CA PHE A 182 0.48 6.62 10.52
C PHE A 182 1.59 7.05 11.48
N ALA A 183 1.97 8.33 11.48
CA ALA A 183 3.06 8.80 12.34
C ALA A 183 2.86 10.23 12.86
N VAL A 184 3.57 10.56 13.93
CA VAL A 184 3.94 11.95 14.24
C VAL A 184 5.33 12.20 13.65
N SER A 185 5.48 13.27 12.87
CA SER A 185 6.68 13.57 12.10
C SER A 185 7.17 14.99 12.40
N VAL A 186 8.42 15.12 12.86
CA VAL A 186 9.05 16.39 13.16
C VAL A 186 10.42 16.45 12.47
N GLY A 187 10.60 17.42 11.58
CA GLY A 187 11.86 17.70 10.91
C GLY A 187 12.33 19.12 11.19
N VAL A 188 13.64 19.34 11.17
CA VAL A 188 14.21 20.70 11.14
C VAL A 188 15.19 20.82 9.98
N LEU A 189 15.00 21.85 9.17
CA LEU A 189 15.87 22.26 8.08
C LEU A 189 16.83 23.35 8.56
N PHE A 190 18.06 23.33 8.09
CA PHE A 190 19.01 24.45 8.17
C PHE A 190 19.27 24.95 6.74
N GLN A 191 19.03 26.24 6.50
CA GLN A 191 19.15 26.89 5.18
C GLN A 191 18.42 26.09 4.08
N GLY A 192 17.19 25.65 4.37
CA GLY A 192 16.34 24.86 3.47
C GLY A 192 16.78 23.40 3.24
N ASN A 193 17.85 22.93 3.88
CA ASN A 193 18.35 21.56 3.76
C ASN A 193 18.06 20.79 5.07
N PRO A 194 17.53 19.55 5.04
CA PRO A 194 17.25 18.79 6.26
C PRO A 194 18.48 18.58 7.16
N ALA A 195 18.34 18.94 8.44
CA ALA A 195 19.40 18.93 9.46
C ALA A 195 19.19 17.85 10.55
N ALA A 196 17.97 17.71 11.09
CA ALA A 196 17.60 16.64 12.01
C ALA A 196 16.12 16.25 11.86
N ALA A 197 15.77 15.02 12.21
CA ALA A 197 14.43 14.46 12.06
C ALA A 197 14.10 13.40 13.12
N ALA A 198 12.82 13.30 13.48
CA ALA A 198 12.24 12.16 14.18
C ALA A 198 10.85 11.84 13.61
N VAL A 199 10.55 10.55 13.52
CA VAL A 199 9.23 10.04 13.10
C VAL A 199 8.82 8.95 14.09
N VAL A 200 7.68 9.13 14.76
CA VAL A 200 7.09 8.12 15.65
C VAL A 200 5.95 7.43 14.91
N GLU A 201 6.26 6.27 14.32
CA GLU A 201 5.29 5.45 13.58
C GLU A 201 4.45 4.61 14.55
N PHE A 202 3.14 4.59 14.30
CA PHE A 202 2.16 3.74 14.98
C PHE A 202 1.97 2.44 14.21
N VAL A 203 2.21 1.34 14.90
CA VAL A 203 2.23 -0.01 14.32
C VAL A 203 1.32 -0.95 15.13
N GLY A 204 1.11 -2.17 14.62
CA GLY A 204 0.27 -3.17 15.26
C GLY A 204 -1.20 -3.02 14.87
N GLY A 205 -1.85 -1.96 15.34
CA GLY A 205 -3.26 -1.67 15.08
C GLY A 205 -4.20 -2.05 16.23
N PRO A 206 -5.52 -2.15 15.99
CA PRO A 206 -6.50 -2.50 17.02
C PRO A 206 -6.09 -3.72 17.83
N MET A 207 -6.25 -3.62 19.16
CA MET A 207 -5.85 -4.59 20.19
C MET A 207 -4.34 -4.87 20.33
N CYS A 208 -3.46 -4.28 19.51
CA CYS A 208 -2.00 -4.50 19.59
C CYS A 208 -1.16 -3.26 19.21
N TRP A 209 -1.72 -2.05 19.40
CA TRP A 209 -1.04 -0.78 19.14
C TRP A 209 0.31 -0.67 19.88
N ASN A 210 1.33 -0.27 19.14
CA ASN A 210 2.67 0.03 19.64
C ASN A 210 3.30 1.14 18.78
N THR A 211 4.46 1.68 19.17
CA THR A 211 5.20 2.66 18.37
C THR A 211 6.65 2.26 18.11
N ARG A 212 7.22 2.77 17.02
CA ARG A 212 8.68 2.83 16.82
C ARG A 212 9.11 4.24 16.48
N THR A 213 10.25 4.67 17.02
CA THR A 213 10.82 5.99 16.78
C THR A 213 12.00 5.88 15.83
N PHE A 214 11.89 6.47 14.65
CA PHE A 214 13.01 6.75 13.76
C PHE A 214 13.63 8.09 14.13
N THR A 215 14.96 8.19 14.08
CA THR A 215 15.69 9.46 14.28
C THR A 215 16.85 9.56 13.30
N ALA A 216 17.15 10.78 12.83
CA ALA A 216 18.23 11.01 11.87
C ALA A 216 18.85 12.41 12.01
N THR A 217 20.14 12.53 11.70
CA THR A 217 20.86 13.82 11.66
C THR A 217 21.80 13.93 10.46
N ALA A 218 21.99 15.16 9.98
CA ALA A 218 22.93 15.51 8.93
C ALA A 218 24.36 15.08 9.30
N GLY A 219 24.83 13.99 8.67
CA GLY A 219 26.15 13.40 8.90
C GLY A 219 26.18 12.26 9.94
N GLY A 220 25.25 12.19 10.89
CA GLY A 220 25.13 11.06 11.83
C GLY A 220 24.56 9.78 11.19
N GLY A 221 23.70 9.96 10.19
CA GLY A 221 22.88 8.90 9.61
C GLY A 221 21.57 8.71 10.40
N ALA A 222 20.91 7.58 10.18
CA ALA A 222 19.60 7.28 10.75
C ALA A 222 19.58 6.04 11.67
N PHE A 223 18.60 6.04 12.56
CA PHE A 223 18.39 5.06 13.61
C PHE A 223 16.89 4.75 13.73
N CYS A 224 16.55 3.58 14.28
CA CYS A 224 15.20 3.20 14.71
C CYS A 224 15.32 2.58 16.11
N ASN A 225 14.54 3.07 17.08
CA ASN A 225 14.60 2.68 18.49
C ASN A 225 16.06 2.68 19.05
N GLY A 226 16.86 3.68 18.62
CA GLY A 226 18.28 3.82 18.97
C GLY A 226 19.26 2.89 18.24
N GLN A 227 18.78 1.88 17.49
CA GLN A 227 19.63 1.01 16.67
C GLN A 227 19.88 1.65 15.30
N LYS A 228 21.12 1.58 14.79
CA LYS A 228 21.47 2.18 13.50
C LYS A 228 20.86 1.38 12.35
N ILE A 229 20.09 2.05 11.49
CA ILE A 229 19.42 1.44 10.33
C ILE A 229 20.13 1.78 9.02
N HIS A 230 19.94 0.94 8.01
CA HIS A 230 20.54 1.05 6.69
C HIS A 230 19.48 0.69 5.64
N PRO A 231 19.38 1.45 4.53
CA PRO A 231 18.50 1.06 3.42
C PRO A 231 18.98 -0.25 2.78
N SER A 232 18.09 -0.86 2.00
CA SER A 232 18.41 -2.08 1.25
C SER A 232 19.61 -1.86 0.30
N LYS A 233 20.34 -2.95 0.03
CA LYS A 233 21.49 -2.98 -0.88
C LYS A 233 21.14 -3.46 -2.29
N THR A 234 19.87 -3.78 -2.53
CA THR A 234 19.34 -4.21 -3.83
C THR A 234 19.47 -3.07 -4.85
N ASP A 235 20.19 -3.30 -5.94
CA ASP A 235 20.39 -2.37 -7.07
C ASP A 235 19.45 -2.67 -8.27
N LYS A 236 18.47 -3.56 -8.06
CA LYS A 236 17.65 -4.21 -9.09
C LYS A 236 16.17 -4.11 -8.80
N VAL A 237 15.45 -3.42 -9.68
CA VAL A 237 14.00 -3.22 -9.55
C VAL A 237 13.25 -4.55 -9.54
N GLU A 238 13.71 -5.56 -10.29
CA GLU A 238 13.12 -6.92 -10.33
C GLU A 238 13.35 -7.75 -9.05
N GLN A 239 14.10 -7.21 -8.10
CA GLN A 239 14.31 -7.75 -6.76
C GLN A 239 13.75 -6.82 -5.66
N SER A 240 13.19 -5.66 -6.03
CA SER A 240 12.70 -4.65 -5.10
C SER A 240 11.25 -4.87 -4.64
N LEU A 241 10.98 -4.54 -3.38
CA LEU A 241 9.65 -4.14 -2.91
C LEU A 241 9.60 -2.60 -2.92
N LEU A 242 8.55 -2.03 -3.50
CA LEU A 242 8.43 -0.58 -3.70
C LEU A 242 7.21 -0.02 -2.97
N VAL A 243 7.29 1.23 -2.50
CA VAL A 243 6.21 1.94 -1.80
C VAL A 243 5.83 3.24 -2.52
N THR A 244 4.58 3.67 -2.43
CA THR A 244 4.10 4.92 -3.06
C THR A 244 2.88 5.53 -2.36
N GLY A 245 2.84 6.87 -2.32
CA GLY A 245 1.67 7.67 -1.98
C GLY A 245 0.97 8.19 -3.25
N PHE A 246 -0.35 8.40 -3.15
CA PHE A 246 -1.10 9.18 -4.14
C PHE A 246 -1.81 10.35 -3.45
N GLY A 247 -1.51 11.58 -3.89
CA GLY A 247 -2.23 12.77 -3.49
C GLY A 247 -3.71 12.78 -3.92
N TYR A 248 -4.50 13.60 -3.22
CA TYR A 248 -5.96 13.66 -3.35
C TYR A 248 -6.47 14.43 -4.59
N ASP A 249 -5.61 15.17 -5.29
CA ASP A 249 -5.96 15.91 -6.51
C ASP A 249 -5.97 14.96 -7.72
N HIS A 250 -7.14 14.61 -8.27
CA HIS A 250 -7.26 13.73 -9.44
C HIS A 250 -6.96 14.44 -10.77
N ASP A 251 -5.72 14.91 -10.95
CA ASP A 251 -5.22 15.53 -12.18
C ASP A 251 -4.03 14.78 -12.82
N ASP A 252 -3.37 15.39 -13.80
CA ASP A 252 -2.23 14.82 -14.55
C ASP A 252 -1.15 14.19 -13.64
N ALA A 253 -0.92 14.73 -12.45
CA ALA A 253 0.05 14.18 -11.50
C ALA A 253 -0.44 12.85 -10.90
N TRP A 254 -1.74 12.75 -10.55
CA TRP A 254 -2.37 11.51 -10.09
C TRP A 254 -2.43 10.47 -11.20
N ILE A 255 -2.75 10.87 -12.45
CA ILE A 255 -2.75 9.97 -13.61
C ILE A 255 -1.34 9.38 -13.82
N THR A 256 -0.30 10.24 -13.79
CA THR A 256 1.11 9.80 -13.89
C THR A 256 1.48 8.82 -12.77
N ASN A 257 1.03 9.07 -11.54
CA ASN A 257 1.28 8.21 -10.39
C ASN A 257 0.63 6.82 -10.55
N ILE A 258 -0.59 6.78 -11.08
CA ILE A 258 -1.32 5.55 -11.41
C ILE A 258 -0.62 4.76 -12.54
N GLU A 259 -0.12 5.44 -13.58
CA GLU A 259 0.65 4.82 -14.67
C GLU A 259 1.98 4.24 -14.17
N LEU A 260 2.71 4.96 -13.30
CA LEU A 260 3.92 4.44 -12.64
C LEU A 260 3.62 3.26 -11.70
N PHE A 261 2.51 3.28 -10.95
CA PHE A 261 2.10 2.13 -10.15
C PHE A 261 1.90 0.88 -11.02
N LYS A 262 1.36 1.05 -12.24
CA LYS A 262 1.24 -0.04 -13.21
C LYS A 262 2.60 -0.57 -13.64
N GLU A 263 3.45 0.31 -14.17
CA GLU A 263 4.78 -0.06 -14.69
C GLU A 263 5.65 -0.70 -13.60
N PHE A 264 5.67 -0.16 -12.38
CA PHE A 264 6.41 -0.74 -11.27
C PHE A 264 5.81 -2.04 -10.74
N THR A 265 4.50 -2.26 -10.87
CA THR A 265 3.90 -3.58 -10.59
C THR A 265 4.33 -4.60 -11.67
N ASP A 266 4.46 -4.20 -12.94
CA ASP A 266 4.94 -5.07 -14.03
C ASP A 266 6.40 -5.52 -13.89
N ILE A 267 7.27 -4.77 -13.21
CA ILE A 267 8.73 -5.00 -13.23
C ILE A 267 9.40 -5.27 -11.87
N SER A 268 8.66 -5.30 -10.75
CA SER A 268 9.23 -5.49 -9.39
C SER A 268 8.69 -6.73 -8.66
N ARG A 269 9.06 -6.95 -7.39
CA ARG A 269 8.36 -7.91 -6.50
C ARG A 269 6.99 -7.42 -6.04
N GLY A 270 6.62 -6.20 -6.45
CA GLY A 270 5.31 -5.60 -6.30
C GLY A 270 5.39 -4.26 -5.58
N VAL A 271 4.38 -3.44 -5.82
CA VAL A 271 4.19 -2.15 -5.14
C VAL A 271 3.33 -2.35 -3.89
N ARG A 272 3.56 -1.53 -2.86
CA ARG A 272 2.71 -1.37 -1.68
C ARG A 272 2.26 0.09 -1.59
N ARG A 273 1.10 0.30 -0.98
CA ARG A 273 0.53 1.64 -0.75
C ARG A 273 0.00 1.69 0.67
N LEU A 274 0.83 2.17 1.60
CA LEU A 274 0.45 2.40 3.00
C LEU A 274 -0.37 3.69 3.13
N GLY A 275 0.04 4.77 2.47
CA GLY A 275 -0.67 6.05 2.50
C GLY A 275 -0.37 6.90 3.73
N ALA A 276 0.87 6.83 4.21
CA ALA A 276 1.49 7.72 5.19
C ALA A 276 2.96 7.89 4.76
N ALA A 277 3.33 9.07 4.29
CA ALA A 277 4.52 9.23 3.45
C ALA A 277 5.84 9.28 4.24
N ALA A 278 5.82 9.83 5.46
CA ALA A 278 6.95 9.74 6.37
C ALA A 278 7.15 8.27 6.82
N VAL A 279 6.07 7.51 6.99
CA VAL A 279 6.14 6.05 7.24
C VAL A 279 6.76 5.30 6.06
N ASP A 280 6.24 5.48 4.84
CA ASP A 280 6.78 4.84 3.64
C ASP A 280 8.29 5.15 3.45
N MET A 281 8.73 6.40 3.68
CA MET A 281 10.15 6.77 3.66
C MET A 281 10.98 6.14 4.81
N CYS A 282 10.39 5.94 5.99
CA CYS A 282 11.05 5.24 7.09
C CYS A 282 11.20 3.73 6.82
N HIS A 283 10.24 3.10 6.13
CA HIS A 283 10.36 1.69 5.70
C HIS A 283 11.49 1.51 4.67
N VAL A 284 11.71 2.50 3.78
CA VAL A 284 12.88 2.52 2.88
C VAL A 284 14.19 2.70 3.65
N ALA A 285 14.22 3.58 4.66
CA ALA A 285 15.38 3.77 5.54
C ALA A 285 15.76 2.52 6.35
N LEU A 286 14.75 1.72 6.71
CA LEU A 286 14.86 0.46 7.44
C LEU A 286 15.28 -0.72 6.54
N GLY A 287 15.22 -0.55 5.21
CA GLY A 287 15.48 -1.61 4.24
C GLY A 287 14.35 -2.61 4.07
N VAL A 288 13.12 -2.26 4.51
CA VAL A 288 11.89 -3.04 4.25
C VAL A 288 11.40 -2.83 2.82
N ALA A 289 11.62 -1.63 2.27
CA ALA A 289 11.41 -1.33 0.86
C ALA A 289 12.68 -0.73 0.24
N GLU A 290 12.81 -0.82 -1.08
CA GLU A 290 13.98 -0.30 -1.82
C GLU A 290 13.85 1.19 -2.19
N ALA A 291 12.64 1.66 -2.52
CA ALA A 291 12.41 3.05 -2.94
C ALA A 291 10.95 3.52 -2.70
N TYR A 292 10.79 4.84 -2.66
CA TYR A 292 9.51 5.56 -2.51
C TYR A 292 9.34 6.61 -3.61
N TRP A 293 8.11 6.80 -4.10
CA TRP A 293 7.76 7.92 -4.98
C TRP A 293 6.36 8.49 -4.71
N GLU A 294 6.23 9.81 -4.82
CA GLU A 294 4.95 10.53 -4.84
C GLU A 294 5.11 11.92 -5.51
N TYR A 295 4.03 12.44 -6.11
CA TYR A 295 3.94 13.80 -6.64
C TYR A 295 3.23 14.73 -5.65
N ARG A 296 3.69 15.98 -5.53
CA ARG A 296 3.12 17.03 -4.65
C ARG A 296 3.11 16.73 -3.14
N LEU A 297 3.97 15.81 -2.71
CA LEU A 297 4.34 15.58 -1.32
C LEU A 297 4.59 16.93 -0.60
N LYS A 298 4.14 17.08 0.65
CA LYS A 298 4.19 18.35 1.39
C LYS A 298 5.56 18.57 2.05
N PRO A 299 5.90 19.83 2.38
CA PRO A 299 7.15 20.12 3.07
C PRO A 299 7.28 19.47 4.45
N TRP A 300 6.16 19.15 5.12
CA TRP A 300 6.15 18.52 6.44
C TRP A 300 6.46 17.01 6.38
N ASP A 301 5.77 16.24 5.53
CA ASP A 301 6.11 14.83 5.27
C ASP A 301 7.58 14.66 4.80
N MET A 302 8.06 15.55 3.93
CA MET A 302 9.45 15.49 3.44
C MET A 302 10.51 15.80 4.50
N ALA A 303 10.29 16.78 5.38
CA ALA A 303 11.35 17.27 6.25
C ALA A 303 11.87 16.22 7.24
N ALA A 304 11.00 15.33 7.72
CA ALA A 304 11.41 14.19 8.54
C ALA A 304 11.79 12.98 7.67
N GLY A 305 10.94 12.59 6.72
CA GLY A 305 11.11 11.36 5.93
C GLY A 305 12.38 11.33 5.07
N VAL A 306 12.78 12.46 4.46
CA VAL A 306 13.94 12.53 3.54
C VAL A 306 15.29 12.32 4.27
N LEU A 307 15.35 12.54 5.59
CA LEU A 307 16.57 12.28 6.36
C LEU A 307 16.78 10.81 6.72
N CYS A 308 15.71 10.04 6.91
CA CYS A 308 15.79 8.66 7.37
C CYS A 308 16.62 7.75 6.42
N PRO A 309 16.46 7.76 5.08
CA PRO A 309 17.29 6.92 4.22
C PRO A 309 18.72 7.45 3.97
N TYR A 310 19.15 8.54 4.62
CA TYR A 310 20.46 9.12 4.36
C TYR A 310 21.62 8.38 5.03
N GLN A 311 22.48 7.74 4.21
CA GLN A 311 23.83 7.34 4.62
C GLN A 311 24.91 7.75 3.59
N PRO A 312 26.13 8.11 4.03
CA PRO A 312 27.26 8.36 3.11
C PRO A 312 27.65 7.10 2.34
N GLY A 313 27.33 7.05 1.04
CA GLY A 313 27.77 6.01 0.11
C GLY A 313 26.65 5.25 -0.59
N PHE A 314 25.41 5.35 -0.07
CA PHE A 314 24.22 4.78 -0.72
C PHE A 314 23.42 5.86 -1.43
N SER A 315 22.78 5.49 -2.54
CA SER A 315 21.95 6.38 -3.37
C SER A 315 20.50 5.89 -3.37
N THR A 316 19.83 6.02 -2.23
CA THR A 316 18.37 5.83 -2.16
C THR A 316 17.67 6.87 -3.03
N LEU A 317 16.78 6.42 -3.90
CA LEU A 317 16.08 7.28 -4.86
C LEU A 317 14.69 7.64 -4.31
N ILE A 318 14.58 8.81 -3.67
CA ILE A 318 13.29 9.46 -3.44
C ILE A 318 12.99 10.35 -4.65
N LEU A 319 11.92 10.06 -5.39
CA LEU A 319 11.33 11.02 -6.31
C LEU A 319 10.19 11.77 -5.61
N SER A 320 10.46 13.01 -5.23
CA SER A 320 9.44 14.04 -5.01
C SER A 320 9.51 15.02 -6.18
N LEU A 321 8.45 15.06 -7.00
CA LEU A 321 8.37 15.91 -8.19
C LEU A 321 7.44 17.11 -7.95
N TYR A 322 8.07 18.27 -7.74
CA TYR A 322 7.38 19.56 -7.62
C TYR A 322 6.92 20.11 -8.97
N ALA A 323 5.62 20.29 -9.14
CA ALA A 323 5.03 21.04 -10.26
C ALA A 323 4.72 22.49 -9.82
N ALA A 324 5.68 23.40 -9.99
CA ALA A 324 5.52 24.82 -9.64
C ALA A 324 5.00 25.67 -10.82
N SER A 325 3.96 26.46 -10.59
CA SER A 325 3.18 27.17 -11.63
C SER A 325 3.75 28.54 -12.05
N ALA A 326 4.95 28.54 -12.65
CA ALA A 326 5.48 29.56 -13.59
C ALA A 326 5.67 31.03 -13.07
N PRO A 327 6.37 31.93 -13.81
CA PRO A 327 7.19 31.73 -15.02
C PRO A 327 8.65 32.23 -14.93
N SER A 328 9.45 31.77 -15.92
CA SER A 328 10.68 32.40 -16.47
C SER A 328 12.04 32.25 -15.76
N ASN A 329 13.03 31.85 -16.58
CA ASN A 329 14.45 32.20 -16.54
C ASN A 329 15.33 31.81 -15.33
N SER A 330 15.53 30.51 -15.12
CA SER A 330 16.88 29.91 -15.22
C SER A 330 16.80 28.39 -15.43
N ALA A 331 17.86 27.77 -15.95
CA ALA A 331 17.81 26.39 -16.43
C ALA A 331 18.05 25.35 -15.34
N ILE A 332 17.06 24.49 -15.09
CA ILE A 332 17.22 23.20 -14.40
C ILE A 332 16.87 22.09 -15.40
N SER A 333 17.76 21.10 -15.53
CA SER A 333 17.75 20.13 -16.63
C SER A 333 16.94 18.87 -16.31
N THR A 334 15.61 18.94 -16.37
CA THR A 334 14.74 17.76 -16.33
C THR A 334 14.91 16.92 -17.60
N ALA A 335 15.10 15.61 -17.45
CA ALA A 335 15.24 14.70 -18.60
C ALA A 335 13.86 14.30 -19.15
N PHE A 336 13.43 14.92 -20.26
CA PHE A 336 12.15 14.63 -20.90
C PHE A 336 12.15 13.32 -21.71
N PHE A 337 11.16 12.46 -21.46
CA PHE A 337 10.57 11.64 -22.51
C PHE A 337 9.54 12.48 -23.29
N ARG A 338 9.26 12.09 -24.55
CA ARG A 338 8.49 12.91 -25.51
C ARG A 338 7.43 12.10 -26.24
N VAL A 339 6.28 11.93 -25.59
CA VAL A 339 5.06 11.37 -26.22
C VAL A 339 4.36 12.46 -27.03
N LYS A 340 3.75 12.09 -28.17
CA LYS A 340 2.89 13.00 -28.95
C LYS A 340 1.45 12.86 -28.49
N ALA A 341 0.83 13.97 -28.09
CA ALA A 341 -0.63 14.06 -28.03
C ALA A 341 -1.24 13.95 -29.44
N LEU A 342 -2.47 13.47 -29.50
CA LEU A 342 -3.36 13.50 -30.67
C LEU A 342 -4.69 14.09 -30.21
N ASP A 343 -5.20 15.08 -30.94
CA ASP A 343 -6.45 15.75 -30.58
C ASP A 343 -7.67 14.82 -30.71
N LEU A 344 -8.64 14.98 -29.80
CA LEU A 344 -10.07 14.82 -30.11
C LEU A 344 -10.91 15.65 -29.12
N CYS A 345 -12.02 16.18 -29.61
CA CYS A 345 -12.71 17.32 -29.00
C CYS A 345 -13.77 16.96 -27.94
N ALA A 346 -14.16 17.97 -27.15
CA ALA A 346 -15.17 17.87 -26.11
C ALA A 346 -16.59 17.52 -26.62
N GLY A 347 -17.36 16.85 -25.76
CA GLY A 347 -18.82 16.65 -25.87
C GLY A 347 -19.47 16.92 -24.51
N THR A 348 -20.61 17.61 -24.50
CA THR A 348 -21.18 18.24 -23.29
C THR A 348 -22.40 17.53 -22.72
N GLY A 349 -22.48 17.51 -21.39
CA GLY A 349 -23.76 17.60 -20.65
C GLY A 349 -24.26 16.31 -20.01
N ALA A 350 -24.44 16.37 -18.69
CA ALA A 350 -25.28 15.44 -17.92
C ALA A 350 -26.20 16.27 -17.02
N ASN A 351 -27.51 16.00 -17.08
CA ASN A 351 -28.48 16.56 -16.14
C ASN A 351 -28.52 15.70 -14.88
N PRO A 352 -28.83 16.27 -13.69
CA PRO A 352 -29.10 15.48 -12.50
C PRO A 352 -30.38 14.66 -12.70
N VAL A 353 -30.39 13.44 -12.16
CA VAL A 353 -31.59 12.60 -12.03
C VAL A 353 -31.80 12.38 -10.55
N ASP A 354 -32.77 13.08 -9.97
CA ASP A 354 -33.27 12.76 -8.63
C ASP A 354 -33.93 11.37 -8.66
N GLY A 355 -33.53 10.50 -7.75
CA GLY A 355 -33.86 9.07 -7.78
C GLY A 355 -33.89 8.47 -6.38
N ASP A 356 -34.85 8.90 -5.57
CA ASP A 356 -35.11 8.35 -4.24
C ASP A 356 -35.42 6.84 -4.31
N GLN A 357 -34.60 6.01 -3.64
CA GLN A 357 -34.82 4.57 -3.53
C GLN A 357 -34.49 4.05 -2.13
N ALA A 358 -35.50 3.48 -1.48
CA ALA A 358 -35.37 2.81 -0.19
C ALA A 358 -34.45 1.58 -0.30
N SER A 359 -33.64 1.35 0.74
CA SER A 359 -32.60 0.33 0.82
C SER A 359 -33.15 -1.10 0.95
N ASN A 360 -33.62 -1.64 -0.18
CA ASN A 360 -34.06 -3.03 -0.29
C ASN A 360 -32.83 -3.97 -0.19
N GLN A 361 -32.45 -4.33 1.04
CA GLN A 361 -31.24 -5.12 1.33
C GLN A 361 -31.27 -6.48 0.61
N ARG A 362 -30.53 -6.56 -0.51
CA ARG A 362 -30.32 -7.79 -1.26
C ARG A 362 -29.57 -8.79 -0.38
N LYS A 363 -30.26 -9.79 0.14
CA LYS A 363 -29.65 -10.82 0.99
C LYS A 363 -28.83 -11.78 0.15
N TYR A 364 -27.51 -11.75 0.33
CA TYR A 364 -26.58 -12.70 -0.24
C TYR A 364 -26.60 -14.00 0.59
N PRO A 365 -26.48 -15.19 -0.04
CA PRO A 365 -26.46 -16.46 0.67
C PRO A 365 -25.12 -16.67 1.39
N LYS A 366 -25.16 -17.13 2.65
CA LYS A 366 -23.94 -17.52 3.40
C LYS A 366 -23.14 -18.60 2.66
N VAL A 367 -21.82 -18.51 2.76
CA VAL A 367 -20.82 -19.49 2.31
C VAL A 367 -20.49 -20.48 3.42
N SER A 368 -20.47 -20.01 4.67
CA SER A 368 -20.24 -20.76 5.91
C SER A 368 -21.27 -21.88 6.13
N ALA A 369 -20.81 -22.95 6.77
CA ALA A 369 -21.63 -24.12 7.07
C ALA A 369 -22.76 -23.79 8.06
N LYS A 370 -23.85 -24.56 8.01
CA LYS A 370 -24.95 -24.44 9.01
C LYS A 370 -24.65 -25.19 10.31
N SER A 371 -23.68 -26.10 10.27
CA SER A 371 -23.18 -26.90 11.38
C SER A 371 -21.79 -27.41 11.04
N THR A 372 -21.00 -27.77 12.05
CA THR A 372 -19.66 -28.36 11.92
C THR A 372 -19.67 -29.87 11.67
N GLY A 373 -20.75 -30.39 11.06
CA GLY A 373 -20.95 -31.82 10.85
C GLY A 373 -21.21 -32.59 12.14
N SER A 374 -20.51 -33.70 12.31
CA SER A 374 -20.53 -34.58 13.49
C SER A 374 -19.64 -34.10 14.64
N ILE A 375 -18.64 -33.27 14.37
CA ILE A 375 -17.65 -32.82 15.35
C ILE A 375 -18.12 -31.49 15.98
N PRO A 376 -18.07 -31.31 17.31
CA PRO A 376 -18.45 -30.05 17.95
C PRO A 376 -17.61 -28.85 17.47
N PRO A 377 -18.19 -27.64 17.34
CA PRO A 377 -17.42 -26.45 16.93
C PRO A 377 -16.25 -26.13 17.87
N SER A 378 -16.42 -26.42 19.17
CA SER A 378 -15.40 -26.26 20.20
C SER A 378 -14.19 -27.19 20.02
N GLU A 379 -14.39 -28.38 19.46
CA GLU A 379 -13.33 -29.37 19.23
C GLU A 379 -12.54 -29.03 17.96
N LEU A 380 -13.23 -28.63 16.88
CA LEU A 380 -12.56 -28.14 15.69
C LEU A 380 -11.73 -26.88 15.98
N ILE A 381 -12.27 -25.89 16.70
CA ILE A 381 -11.55 -24.62 16.91
C ILE A 381 -10.32 -24.78 17.81
N GLU A 382 -10.35 -25.66 18.82
CA GLU A 382 -9.18 -25.96 19.65
C GLU A 382 -8.02 -26.50 18.80
N VAL A 383 -8.30 -27.41 17.85
CA VAL A 383 -7.29 -27.97 16.95
C VAL A 383 -6.87 -26.99 15.86
N VAL A 384 -7.79 -26.21 15.28
CA VAL A 384 -7.47 -25.16 14.28
C VAL A 384 -6.58 -24.07 14.89
N GLU A 385 -6.90 -23.58 16.10
CA GLU A 385 -6.07 -22.61 16.82
C GLU A 385 -4.70 -23.20 17.20
N ALA A 386 -4.66 -24.45 17.68
CA ALA A 386 -3.40 -25.11 18.02
C ALA A 386 -2.49 -25.33 16.80
N ALA A 387 -3.06 -25.69 15.65
CA ALA A 387 -2.33 -25.89 14.41
C ALA A 387 -1.78 -24.57 13.87
N ALA A 388 -2.63 -23.53 13.76
CA ALA A 388 -2.21 -22.20 13.32
C ALA A 388 -1.14 -21.58 14.25
N ARG A 389 -1.25 -21.81 15.56
CA ARG A 389 -0.24 -21.39 16.56
C ARG A 389 1.11 -22.09 16.35
N ALA A 390 1.12 -23.39 16.09
CA ALA A 390 2.35 -24.15 15.85
C ALA A 390 3.11 -23.65 14.60
N GLY A 391 2.39 -23.37 13.50
CA GLY A 391 3.00 -22.70 12.33
C GLY A 391 3.49 -21.29 12.65
N ALA A 392 2.68 -20.51 13.38
CA ALA A 392 3.02 -19.13 13.72
C ALA A 392 4.24 -19.02 14.65
N GLU A 393 4.47 -20.00 15.54
CA GLU A 393 5.68 -20.09 16.35
C GLU A 393 6.92 -20.24 15.46
N VAL A 394 6.89 -21.09 14.43
CA VAL A 394 7.98 -21.23 13.44
C VAL A 394 8.24 -19.93 12.67
N VAL A 395 7.18 -19.26 12.20
CA VAL A 395 7.29 -17.99 11.47
C VAL A 395 7.82 -16.87 12.37
N MET A 396 7.36 -16.77 13.62
CA MET A 396 7.84 -15.80 14.62
C MET A 396 9.33 -16.00 14.91
N ASP A 397 9.75 -17.26 15.05
CA ASP A 397 11.15 -17.60 15.25
C ASP A 397 12.02 -17.16 14.06
N ALA A 398 11.43 -16.97 12.87
CA ALA A 398 12.12 -16.58 11.65
C ALA A 398 12.09 -15.08 11.32
N VAL A 399 11.12 -14.26 11.78
CA VAL A 399 10.92 -12.87 11.30
C VAL A 399 12.15 -11.95 11.40
N ASN A 400 13.04 -12.16 12.38
CA ASN A 400 14.29 -11.39 12.55
C ASN A 400 15.55 -12.11 12.02
N LYS A 401 15.44 -13.34 11.49
CA LYS A 401 16.58 -14.08 10.93
C LYS A 401 17.03 -13.46 9.58
N PRO A 402 18.34 -13.25 9.35
CA PRO A 402 18.87 -12.76 8.08
C PRO A 402 18.50 -13.65 6.89
N ARG A 403 18.18 -13.02 5.75
CA ARG A 403 17.60 -13.65 4.55
C ARG A 403 18.20 -13.08 3.26
N ASN A 404 18.13 -13.84 2.16
CA ASN A 404 18.70 -13.44 0.88
C ASN A 404 17.60 -13.31 -0.20
N VAL A 405 16.97 -12.14 -0.24
CA VAL A 405 15.84 -11.78 -1.12
C VAL A 405 16.12 -12.01 -2.63
N ALA A 406 17.40 -12.08 -3.01
CA ALA A 406 17.84 -12.17 -4.40
C ALA A 406 17.38 -13.45 -5.14
N TYR A 407 17.14 -14.58 -4.45
CA TYR A 407 16.82 -15.86 -5.08
C TYR A 407 15.99 -16.80 -4.20
N LYS A 408 14.82 -17.26 -4.68
CA LYS A 408 14.21 -18.52 -4.21
C LYS A 408 15.11 -19.68 -4.67
N GLY A 409 15.98 -20.13 -3.77
CA GLY A 409 16.91 -21.25 -3.99
C GLY A 409 16.41 -22.57 -3.40
N LEU A 410 17.26 -23.61 -3.44
CA LEU A 410 17.02 -24.90 -2.77
C LEU A 410 17.29 -24.88 -1.25
N ALA A 411 17.69 -23.72 -0.72
CA ALA A 411 17.87 -23.40 0.69
C ALA A 411 17.75 -21.88 0.82
N ASP A 412 16.52 -21.39 0.89
CA ASP A 412 16.16 -20.00 1.08
C ASP A 412 15.30 -19.92 2.33
N LEU A 413 15.68 -19.08 3.30
CA LEU A 413 15.00 -18.96 4.60
C LEU A 413 13.48 -18.81 4.43
N VAL A 414 13.04 -18.12 3.37
CA VAL A 414 11.62 -17.99 3.03
C VAL A 414 11.01 -19.38 2.83
N THR A 415 11.44 -20.08 1.78
CA THR A 415 10.97 -21.42 1.39
C THR A 415 11.16 -22.47 2.49
N ASP A 416 12.19 -22.33 3.33
CA ASP A 416 12.42 -23.21 4.48
C ASP A 416 11.45 -22.91 5.63
N THR A 417 11.08 -21.63 5.85
CA THR A 417 10.06 -21.22 6.84
C THR A 417 8.66 -21.63 6.40
N ASP A 418 8.30 -21.41 5.12
CA ASP A 418 7.02 -21.86 4.52
C ASP A 418 6.78 -23.35 4.87
N LYS A 419 7.77 -24.21 4.59
CA LYS A 419 7.69 -25.67 4.80
C LYS A 419 7.73 -26.09 6.26
N MET A 420 8.57 -25.46 7.09
CA MET A 420 8.62 -25.78 8.51
C MET A 420 7.32 -25.38 9.23
N SER A 421 6.70 -24.27 8.82
CA SER A 421 5.37 -23.84 9.28
C SER A 421 4.30 -24.87 8.88
N GLU A 422 4.27 -25.28 7.60
CA GLU A 422 3.33 -26.31 7.13
C GLU A 422 3.49 -27.65 7.88
N ILE A 423 4.72 -28.12 8.07
CA ILE A 423 4.98 -29.38 8.81
C ILE A 423 4.42 -29.30 10.24
N ALA A 424 4.66 -28.21 10.96
CA ALA A 424 4.16 -28.02 12.32
C ALA A 424 2.61 -27.99 12.37
N ILE A 425 1.98 -27.30 11.42
CA ILE A 425 0.50 -27.28 11.27
C ILE A 425 -0.03 -28.69 11.00
N LEU A 426 0.57 -29.42 10.06
CA LEU A 426 0.14 -30.77 9.65
C LEU A 426 0.34 -31.81 10.75
N GLU A 427 1.37 -31.70 11.60
CA GLU A 427 1.56 -32.58 12.75
C GLU A 427 0.42 -32.43 13.77
N VAL A 428 0.00 -31.19 14.07
CA VAL A 428 -1.13 -30.94 15.00
C VAL A 428 -2.44 -31.46 14.41
N ILE A 429 -2.71 -31.24 13.12
CA ILE A 429 -3.93 -31.73 12.46
C ILE A 429 -3.96 -33.26 12.50
N LYS A 430 -2.92 -33.94 11.99
CA LYS A 430 -2.88 -35.41 11.86
C LYS A 430 -2.89 -36.14 13.20
N LYS A 431 -2.40 -35.51 14.28
CA LYS A 431 -2.44 -36.05 15.64
C LYS A 431 -3.87 -36.16 16.20
N ASN A 432 -4.76 -35.25 15.82
CA ASN A 432 -6.15 -35.23 16.29
C ASN A 432 -7.11 -35.86 15.28
N PHE A 433 -6.87 -35.64 13.98
CA PHE A 433 -7.73 -36.05 12.88
C PHE A 433 -6.91 -36.70 11.74
N ALA A 434 -6.43 -37.92 11.98
CA ALA A 434 -5.61 -38.67 11.02
C ALA A 434 -6.32 -38.94 9.68
N ASP A 435 -7.65 -39.13 9.73
CA ASP A 435 -8.49 -39.54 8.59
C ASP A 435 -9.24 -38.36 7.92
N HIS A 436 -8.79 -37.11 8.14
CA HIS A 436 -9.34 -35.94 7.45
C HIS A 436 -8.53 -35.60 6.19
N LEU A 437 -9.19 -35.04 5.18
CA LEU A 437 -8.51 -34.55 3.98
C LEU A 437 -7.80 -33.22 4.29
N ILE A 438 -6.63 -33.01 3.72
CA ILE A 438 -5.83 -31.79 3.88
C ILE A 438 -5.35 -31.31 2.51
N LEU A 439 -5.38 -29.99 2.30
CA LEU A 439 -4.83 -29.27 1.15
C LEU A 439 -3.97 -28.11 1.68
N GLY A 440 -2.65 -28.32 1.66
CA GLY A 440 -1.64 -27.28 1.94
C GLY A 440 -1.06 -26.67 0.67
N GLU A 441 -0.53 -25.44 0.74
CA GLU A 441 0.11 -24.79 -0.40
C GLU A 441 1.38 -25.51 -0.88
N GLU A 442 2.29 -25.85 0.04
CA GLU A 442 3.62 -26.40 -0.29
C GLU A 442 3.58 -27.93 -0.42
N GLY A 443 2.82 -28.60 0.44
CA GLY A 443 2.69 -30.06 0.49
C GLY A 443 1.59 -30.64 -0.40
N GLY A 444 0.63 -29.82 -0.86
CA GLY A 444 -0.51 -30.28 -1.65
C GLY A 444 -1.50 -31.12 -0.83
N ILE A 445 -1.89 -32.29 -1.36
CA ILE A 445 -2.98 -33.11 -0.80
C ILE A 445 -2.44 -34.22 0.10
N ALA A 446 -3.03 -34.36 1.30
CA ALA A 446 -2.77 -35.47 2.22
C ALA A 446 -4.06 -35.93 2.95
N GLY A 447 -4.06 -37.15 3.51
CA GLY A 447 -5.20 -37.70 4.24
C GLY A 447 -6.21 -38.45 3.35
N ASP A 448 -7.39 -38.74 3.88
CA ASP A 448 -8.42 -39.53 3.17
C ASP A 448 -9.31 -38.64 2.29
N THR A 449 -9.26 -38.89 0.97
CA THR A 449 -10.06 -38.17 -0.04
C THR A 449 -11.58 -38.34 0.10
N SER A 450 -12.04 -39.33 0.88
CA SER A 450 -13.46 -39.60 1.15
C SER A 450 -14.01 -38.90 2.40
N SER A 451 -13.19 -38.15 3.13
CA SER A 451 -13.61 -37.42 4.33
C SER A 451 -14.55 -36.25 3.99
N ASP A 452 -15.59 -36.04 4.80
CA ASP A 452 -16.45 -34.85 4.76
C ASP A 452 -15.69 -33.56 5.15
N TYR A 453 -14.56 -33.69 5.83
CA TYR A 453 -13.75 -32.58 6.31
C TYR A 453 -12.51 -32.35 5.44
N LEU A 454 -12.30 -31.10 5.03
CA LEU A 454 -11.11 -30.65 4.32
C LEU A 454 -10.44 -29.50 5.07
N TRP A 455 -9.22 -29.71 5.54
CA TRP A 455 -8.35 -28.67 6.07
C TRP A 455 -7.65 -27.95 4.91
N CYS A 456 -7.82 -26.65 4.81
CA CYS A 456 -7.06 -25.78 3.93
C CYS A 456 -5.99 -25.05 4.75
N VAL A 457 -4.72 -25.17 4.35
CA VAL A 457 -3.57 -24.65 5.07
C VAL A 457 -2.75 -23.74 4.16
N ASP A 458 -2.65 -22.48 4.56
CA ASP A 458 -1.64 -21.54 4.07
C ASP A 458 -0.62 -21.34 5.21
N PRO A 459 0.64 -21.78 5.04
CA PRO A 459 1.65 -21.68 6.07
C PRO A 459 2.30 -20.29 6.17
N LEU A 460 2.11 -19.40 5.19
CA LEU A 460 2.71 -18.05 5.14
C LEU A 460 2.07 -17.12 4.07
N ASP A 461 0.80 -16.75 4.26
CA ASP A 461 0.06 -15.80 3.43
C ASP A 461 0.86 -14.50 3.31
N GLY A 462 1.21 -14.09 2.09
CA GLY A 462 2.08 -12.94 1.87
C GLY A 462 3.58 -13.26 2.00
N THR A 463 4.03 -14.42 1.53
CA THR A 463 5.45 -14.85 1.42
C THR A 463 6.42 -13.74 0.99
N THR A 464 6.03 -12.89 0.04
CA THR A 464 6.83 -11.74 -0.43
C THR A 464 6.97 -10.64 0.63
N ASN A 465 5.93 -10.38 1.41
CA ASN A 465 5.97 -9.43 2.53
C ASN A 465 6.92 -9.94 3.62
N PHE A 466 6.84 -11.23 3.97
CA PHE A 466 7.81 -11.87 4.86
C PHE A 466 9.24 -11.74 4.31
N ALA A 467 9.47 -12.05 3.02
CA ALA A 467 10.80 -11.96 2.42
C ALA A 467 11.47 -10.58 2.54
N HIS A 468 10.68 -9.50 2.51
CA HIS A 468 11.12 -8.10 2.69
C HIS A 468 10.92 -7.56 4.12
N CYS A 469 10.52 -8.39 5.08
CA CYS A 469 10.18 -8.00 6.46
C CYS A 469 9.07 -6.92 6.57
N TYR A 470 8.19 -6.82 5.57
CA TYR A 470 7.04 -5.93 5.54
C TYR A 470 5.90 -6.50 6.41
N PRO A 471 5.32 -5.74 7.35
CA PRO A 471 4.43 -6.27 8.39
C PRO A 471 2.99 -6.48 7.91
N SER A 472 2.78 -7.47 7.04
CA SER A 472 1.47 -7.87 6.53
C SER A 472 1.54 -9.28 5.94
N PHE A 473 1.70 -10.29 6.78
CA PHE A 473 1.63 -11.71 6.41
C PHE A 473 0.97 -12.52 7.53
N ALA A 474 0.51 -13.74 7.24
CA ALA A 474 -0.19 -14.56 8.22
C ALA A 474 0.08 -16.07 8.09
N VAL A 475 -0.24 -16.82 9.15
CA VAL A 475 -0.57 -18.25 9.02
C VAL A 475 -2.09 -18.37 8.96
N SER A 476 -2.63 -19.10 7.98
CA SER A 476 -4.07 -19.27 7.78
C SER A 476 -4.45 -20.76 7.75
N VAL A 477 -5.30 -21.17 8.69
CA VAL A 477 -5.80 -22.55 8.80
C VAL A 477 -7.32 -22.50 8.87
N GLY A 478 -7.99 -23.11 7.89
CA GLY A 478 -9.43 -23.27 7.85
C GLY A 478 -9.81 -24.74 7.68
N VAL A 479 -10.90 -25.17 8.31
CA VAL A 479 -11.51 -26.48 8.05
C VAL A 479 -12.91 -26.30 7.47
N LEU A 480 -13.15 -26.98 6.36
CA LEU A 480 -14.40 -27.05 5.63
C LEU A 480 -15.15 -28.32 6.04
N PHE A 481 -16.47 -28.24 6.17
CA PHE A 481 -17.37 -29.40 6.22
C PHE A 481 -18.25 -29.39 4.97
N GLN A 482 -18.15 -30.45 4.17
CA GLN A 482 -18.86 -30.61 2.89
C GLN A 482 -18.76 -29.37 1.97
N GLY A 483 -17.54 -28.82 1.84
CA GLY A 483 -17.24 -27.64 1.01
C GLY A 483 -17.62 -26.27 1.59
N ASN A 484 -18.27 -26.21 2.75
CA ASN A 484 -18.65 -24.97 3.44
C ASN A 484 -17.73 -24.74 4.66
N PRO A 485 -17.16 -23.55 4.91
CA PRO A 485 -16.29 -23.30 6.07
C PRO A 485 -16.96 -23.56 7.42
N ALA A 486 -16.25 -24.27 8.32
CA ALA A 486 -16.77 -24.79 9.58
C ALA A 486 -16.03 -24.22 10.83
N ALA A 487 -14.69 -24.16 10.80
CA ALA A 487 -13.88 -23.46 11.80
C ALA A 487 -12.62 -22.86 11.16
N ALA A 488 -12.08 -21.77 11.72
CA ALA A 488 -10.99 -21.00 11.13
C ALA A 488 -10.11 -20.31 12.17
N THR A 489 -8.81 -20.18 11.88
CA THR A 489 -7.88 -19.27 12.56
C THR A 489 -6.90 -18.66 11.57
N VAL A 490 -6.67 -17.35 11.71
CA VAL A 490 -5.63 -16.60 10.99
C VAL A 490 -4.77 -15.88 12.01
N VAL A 491 -3.45 -16.10 11.98
CA VAL A 491 -2.47 -15.44 12.84
C VAL A 491 -1.68 -14.44 12.01
N GLU A 492 -2.08 -13.17 12.07
CA GLU A 492 -1.45 -12.04 11.39
C GLU A 492 -0.18 -11.59 12.14
N PHE A 493 0.88 -11.31 11.39
CA PHE A 493 2.14 -10.76 11.89
C PHE A 493 2.21 -9.26 11.64
N VAL A 494 2.25 -8.50 12.73
CA VAL A 494 2.17 -7.03 12.72
C VAL A 494 3.41 -6.41 13.37
N GLY A 495 3.53 -5.08 13.28
CA GLY A 495 4.59 -4.34 13.97
C GLY A 495 5.85 -4.15 13.13
N GLY A 496 6.38 -5.21 12.52
CA GLY A 496 7.58 -5.14 11.68
C GLY A 496 8.90 -5.18 12.46
N PRO A 497 10.05 -4.94 11.80
CA PRO A 497 11.37 -5.07 12.42
C PRO A 497 11.49 -4.31 13.75
N MET A 498 12.12 -4.96 14.72
CA MET A 498 12.25 -4.54 16.14
C MET A 498 10.93 -4.40 16.93
N CYS A 499 9.75 -4.56 16.33
CA CYS A 499 8.44 -4.36 16.97
C CYS A 499 7.42 -5.48 16.67
N TRP A 500 7.87 -6.64 16.20
CA TRP A 500 7.02 -7.77 15.82
C TRP A 500 6.08 -8.23 16.94
N ASN A 501 4.82 -8.44 16.59
CA ASN A 501 3.78 -9.02 17.45
C ASN A 501 2.79 -9.79 16.56
N THR A 502 1.88 -10.56 17.16
CA THR A 502 0.79 -11.24 16.44
C THR A 502 -0.59 -10.69 16.78
N ARG A 503 -1.54 -10.93 15.87
CA ARG A 503 -2.97 -10.79 16.09
C ARG A 503 -3.66 -12.07 15.59
N THR A 504 -4.46 -12.71 16.44
CA THR A 504 -5.11 -13.98 16.12
C THR A 504 -6.60 -13.79 15.94
N TYR A 505 -7.08 -14.00 14.72
CA TYR A 505 -8.49 -14.03 14.35
C TYR A 505 -9.01 -15.46 14.40
N THR A 506 -10.18 -15.69 15.00
CA THR A 506 -10.79 -17.03 15.14
C THR A 506 -12.29 -16.98 14.84
N ALA A 507 -12.84 -18.05 14.26
CA ALA A 507 -14.27 -18.16 13.98
C ALA A 507 -14.75 -19.61 13.90
N THR A 508 -16.02 -19.83 14.22
CA THR A 508 -16.74 -21.10 14.01
C THR A 508 -18.11 -20.85 13.40
N ALA A 509 -18.61 -21.79 12.60
CA ALA A 509 -19.93 -21.72 11.98
C ALA A 509 -21.05 -21.48 13.01
N GLY A 510 -21.69 -20.31 12.94
CA GLY A 510 -22.71 -19.86 13.89
C GLY A 510 -22.22 -19.37 15.26
N GLY A 511 -20.91 -19.44 15.55
CA GLY A 511 -20.32 -18.98 16.81
C GLY A 511 -19.99 -17.48 16.85
N GLY A 512 -19.91 -16.84 15.69
CA GLY A 512 -19.33 -15.50 15.53
C GLY A 512 -17.81 -15.52 15.38
N ALA A 513 -17.26 -14.39 14.94
CA ALA A 513 -15.82 -14.18 14.80
C ALA A 513 -15.23 -13.33 15.94
N PHE A 514 -13.97 -13.62 16.25
CA PHE A 514 -13.21 -13.02 17.33
C PHE A 514 -11.81 -12.62 16.86
N CYS A 515 -11.19 -11.69 17.58
CA CYS A 515 -9.81 -11.29 17.44
C CYS A 515 -9.20 -11.15 18.83
N ASN A 516 -8.11 -11.87 19.12
CA ASN A 516 -7.50 -11.96 20.45
C ASN A 516 -8.54 -12.25 21.56
N GLY A 517 -9.54 -13.08 21.26
CA GLY A 517 -10.66 -13.43 22.15
C GLY A 517 -11.79 -12.38 22.26
N GLN A 518 -11.64 -11.20 21.69
CA GLN A 518 -12.70 -10.17 21.66
C GLN A 518 -13.58 -10.33 20.41
N LYS A 519 -14.91 -10.26 20.55
CA LYS A 519 -15.82 -10.40 19.41
C LYS A 519 -15.72 -9.18 18.47
N ILE A 520 -15.53 -9.44 17.18
CA ILE A 520 -15.39 -8.40 16.14
C ILE A 520 -16.65 -8.24 15.29
N HIS A 521 -16.73 -7.12 14.58
CA HIS A 521 -17.72 -6.84 13.54
C HIS A 521 -17.12 -5.90 12.48
N PRO A 522 -17.57 -5.93 11.21
CA PRO A 522 -17.14 -4.98 10.21
C PRO A 522 -17.50 -3.52 10.52
N SER A 523 -16.94 -2.61 9.74
CA SER A 523 -17.28 -1.18 9.75
C SER A 523 -18.75 -0.97 9.35
N LYS A 524 -19.40 0.08 9.90
CA LYS A 524 -20.80 0.41 9.58
C LYS A 524 -20.96 1.44 8.45
N THR A 525 -19.85 1.89 7.85
CA THR A 525 -19.82 2.83 6.72
C THR A 525 -20.66 2.31 5.54
N ASP A 526 -21.67 3.05 5.11
CA ASP A 526 -22.60 2.68 4.04
C ASP A 526 -22.26 3.33 2.68
N LYS A 527 -21.12 4.02 2.61
CA LYS A 527 -20.72 4.94 1.53
C LYS A 527 -19.32 4.63 1.01
N VAL A 528 -19.19 4.54 -0.32
CA VAL A 528 -17.89 4.23 -0.95
C VAL A 528 -16.94 5.42 -0.81
N GLU A 529 -17.46 6.64 -0.92
CA GLU A 529 -16.77 7.92 -0.70
C GLU A 529 -16.31 8.16 0.76
N GLN A 530 -16.73 7.29 1.67
CA GLN A 530 -16.27 7.25 3.07
C GLN A 530 -15.47 5.98 3.39
N SER A 531 -15.31 5.06 2.45
CA SER A 531 -14.66 3.76 2.68
C SER A 531 -13.14 3.78 2.45
N LEU A 532 -12.43 2.99 3.25
CA LEU A 532 -11.08 2.53 3.00
C LEU A 532 -11.14 1.11 2.42
N LEU A 533 -10.58 0.92 1.23
CA LEU A 533 -10.68 -0.34 0.48
C LEU A 533 -9.30 -0.99 0.32
N VAL A 534 -9.26 -2.29 0.06
CA VAL A 534 -8.02 -3.06 -0.18
C VAL A 534 -8.16 -3.90 -1.45
N THR A 535 -7.06 -4.20 -2.13
CA THR A 535 -7.02 -5.20 -3.21
C THR A 535 -5.62 -5.81 -3.30
N GLY A 536 -5.56 -7.07 -3.72
CA GLY A 536 -4.32 -7.68 -4.19
C GLY A 536 -4.21 -7.67 -5.72
N PHE A 537 -3.10 -8.21 -6.21
CA PHE A 537 -2.82 -8.37 -7.64
C PHE A 537 -2.02 -9.67 -7.82
N GLY A 538 -2.64 -10.67 -8.45
CA GLY A 538 -1.99 -11.93 -8.81
C GLY A 538 -0.92 -11.79 -9.91
N CYS A 539 0.05 -12.71 -9.91
CA CYS A 539 1.27 -12.66 -10.73
C CYS A 539 1.08 -12.88 -12.25
N GLU A 540 -0.15 -13.16 -12.71
CA GLU A 540 -0.45 -13.39 -14.14
C GLU A 540 -0.96 -12.09 -14.76
N HIS A 541 -0.09 -11.33 -15.45
CA HIS A 541 -0.42 -9.99 -15.96
C HIS A 541 -1.18 -10.05 -17.28
N ASP A 542 -2.39 -10.60 -17.22
CA ASP A 542 -3.29 -10.88 -18.33
C ASP A 542 -4.45 -9.86 -18.44
N ASP A 543 -5.51 -10.24 -19.15
CA ASP A 543 -6.74 -9.45 -19.26
C ASP A 543 -7.45 -9.24 -17.89
N ALA A 544 -7.37 -10.22 -16.97
CA ALA A 544 -7.95 -10.10 -15.64
C ALA A 544 -7.14 -9.15 -14.76
N TRP A 545 -5.81 -9.23 -14.78
CA TRP A 545 -4.94 -8.26 -14.09
C TRP A 545 -5.14 -6.84 -14.62
N ASN A 546 -5.23 -6.64 -15.94
CA ASN A 546 -5.51 -5.32 -16.52
C ASN A 546 -6.89 -4.80 -16.10
N THR A 547 -7.88 -5.67 -15.96
CA THR A 547 -9.22 -5.29 -15.47
C THR A 547 -9.21 -4.98 -13.97
N ASN A 548 -8.43 -5.71 -13.18
CA ASN A 548 -8.21 -5.41 -11.76
C ASN A 548 -7.55 -4.05 -11.55
N PHE A 549 -6.60 -3.68 -12.43
CA PHE A 549 -5.96 -2.38 -12.41
C PHE A 549 -6.93 -1.23 -12.70
N GLU A 550 -7.81 -1.35 -13.71
CA GLU A 550 -8.82 -0.30 -13.95
C GLU A 550 -9.85 -0.21 -12.81
N LEU A 551 -10.20 -1.33 -12.14
CA LEU A 551 -11.01 -1.30 -10.91
C LEU A 551 -10.28 -0.60 -9.75
N PHE A 552 -9.00 -0.90 -9.52
CA PHE A 552 -8.16 -0.20 -8.53
C PHE A 552 -8.10 1.31 -8.79
N LYS A 553 -7.97 1.72 -10.04
CA LYS A 553 -7.96 3.11 -10.48
C LYS A 553 -9.33 3.80 -10.29
N GLU A 554 -10.44 3.14 -10.61
CA GLU A 554 -11.79 3.67 -10.34
C GLU A 554 -12.03 3.81 -8.84
N PHE A 555 -11.81 2.75 -8.06
CA PHE A 555 -12.02 2.81 -6.61
C PHE A 555 -11.09 3.80 -5.90
N THR A 556 -9.89 4.06 -6.44
CA THR A 556 -8.99 5.11 -5.93
C THR A 556 -9.52 6.53 -6.16
N SER A 557 -10.41 6.78 -7.13
CA SER A 557 -11.01 8.10 -7.38
C SER A 557 -12.41 8.31 -6.79
N ILE A 558 -13.02 7.28 -6.19
CA ILE A 558 -14.36 7.36 -5.57
C ILE A 558 -14.41 6.96 -4.08
N SER A 559 -13.27 6.75 -3.43
CA SER A 559 -13.17 6.33 -2.02
C SER A 559 -12.11 7.11 -1.23
N ARG A 560 -11.82 6.72 0.03
CA ARG A 560 -10.66 7.20 0.79
C ARG A 560 -9.33 6.56 0.35
N GLY A 561 -9.33 5.97 -0.84
CA GLY A 561 -8.20 5.39 -1.54
C GLY A 561 -8.02 3.91 -1.22
N VAL A 562 -7.47 3.19 -2.18
CA VAL A 562 -7.25 1.74 -2.06
C VAL A 562 -5.86 1.48 -1.46
N ARG A 563 -5.76 0.52 -0.54
CA ARG A 563 -4.51 -0.03 -0.01
C ARG A 563 -4.13 -1.31 -0.74
N ARG A 564 -2.84 -1.61 -0.80
CA ARG A 564 -2.28 -2.83 -1.40
C ARG A 564 -1.29 -3.41 -0.40
N LEU A 565 -1.78 -4.28 0.47
CA LEU A 565 -1.02 -4.90 1.56
C LEU A 565 -0.38 -6.21 1.10
N GLY A 566 -1.17 -7.16 0.60
CA GLY A 566 -0.64 -8.35 -0.08
C GLY A 566 -0.41 -9.58 0.78
N GLY A 567 -1.21 -9.74 1.85
CA GLY A 567 -1.62 -11.05 2.33
C GLY A 567 -3.15 -11.12 2.21
N ALA A 568 -3.68 -12.10 1.49
CA ALA A 568 -5.11 -12.15 1.17
C ALA A 568 -5.98 -12.45 2.41
N ALA A 569 -5.51 -13.35 3.28
CA ALA A 569 -6.18 -13.66 4.54
C ALA A 569 -6.12 -12.46 5.50
N VAL A 570 -5.00 -11.73 5.53
CA VAL A 570 -4.85 -10.46 6.28
C VAL A 570 -5.87 -9.42 5.79
N ASP A 571 -5.92 -9.17 4.48
CA ASP A 571 -6.76 -8.12 3.87
C ASP A 571 -8.25 -8.37 4.14
N MET A 572 -8.70 -9.62 4.10
CA MET A 572 -10.07 -10.02 4.48
C MET A 572 -10.33 -9.93 6.00
N CYS A 573 -9.35 -10.25 6.84
CA CYS A 573 -9.49 -10.11 8.30
C CYS A 573 -9.53 -8.64 8.75
N HIS A 574 -8.90 -7.71 8.01
CA HIS A 574 -9.03 -6.27 8.23
C HIS A 574 -10.47 -5.77 7.95
N VAL A 575 -11.16 -6.36 6.97
CA VAL A 575 -12.59 -6.08 6.72
C VAL A 575 -13.46 -6.64 7.85
N ALA A 576 -13.15 -7.83 8.37
CA ALA A 576 -13.87 -8.45 9.49
C ALA A 576 -13.70 -7.68 10.81
N LEU A 577 -12.54 -7.06 11.00
CA LEU A 577 -12.20 -6.17 12.11
C LEU A 577 -12.80 -4.76 11.98
N GLY A 578 -13.27 -4.40 10.77
CA GLY A 578 -13.79 -3.07 10.46
C GLY A 578 -12.75 -1.97 10.29
N VAL A 579 -11.49 -2.34 10.03
CA VAL A 579 -10.43 -1.39 9.61
C VAL A 579 -10.66 -0.91 8.18
N THR A 580 -11.22 -1.78 7.34
CA THR A 580 -11.54 -1.53 5.93
C THR A 580 -12.97 -1.98 5.64
N GLU A 581 -13.61 -1.39 4.63
CA GLU A 581 -14.99 -1.73 4.28
C GLU A 581 -15.13 -2.81 3.20
N GLY A 582 -14.06 -3.07 2.43
CA GLY A 582 -14.09 -4.08 1.36
C GLY A 582 -12.74 -4.44 0.74
N TYR A 583 -12.69 -5.65 0.19
CA TYR A 583 -11.55 -6.27 -0.47
C TYR A 583 -12.00 -7.05 -1.70
N TRP A 584 -11.20 -7.06 -2.77
CA TRP A 584 -11.45 -7.89 -3.95
C TRP A 584 -10.14 -8.39 -4.58
N GLU A 585 -10.17 -9.60 -5.14
CA GLU A 585 -9.06 -10.17 -5.93
C GLU A 585 -9.49 -11.33 -6.85
N TYR A 586 -8.77 -11.50 -7.96
CA TYR A 586 -8.89 -12.62 -8.89
C TYR A 586 -7.76 -13.65 -8.68
N ARG A 587 -8.04 -14.92 -9.02
CA ARG A 587 -7.07 -16.04 -9.10
C ARG A 587 -6.47 -16.53 -7.76
N LEU A 588 -7.07 -16.17 -6.62
CA LEU A 588 -6.75 -16.76 -5.30
C LEU A 588 -6.95 -18.29 -5.26
N LYS A 589 -6.43 -18.94 -4.21
CA LYS A 589 -6.48 -20.37 -3.90
C LYS A 589 -7.42 -20.66 -2.73
N PRO A 590 -7.77 -21.93 -2.47
CA PRO A 590 -8.62 -22.30 -1.35
C PRO A 590 -7.97 -22.02 0.01
N TRP A 591 -6.65 -22.11 0.12
CA TRP A 591 -5.92 -21.83 1.36
C TRP A 591 -5.87 -20.34 1.70
N ASP A 592 -5.69 -19.46 0.71
CA ASP A 592 -5.79 -18.00 0.83
C ASP A 592 -7.12 -17.55 1.48
N ILE A 593 -8.23 -18.26 1.17
CA ILE A 593 -9.59 -17.77 1.47
C ILE A 593 -10.40 -18.60 2.47
N ALA A 594 -10.16 -19.90 2.64
CA ALA A 594 -11.05 -20.77 3.43
C ALA A 594 -11.23 -20.32 4.89
N ALA A 595 -10.15 -19.88 5.55
CA ALA A 595 -10.21 -19.38 6.92
C ALA A 595 -10.86 -18.00 6.99
N ALA A 596 -10.37 -17.07 6.18
CA ALA A 596 -10.78 -15.66 6.23
C ALA A 596 -12.25 -15.45 5.81
N VAL A 597 -12.78 -16.25 4.87
CA VAL A 597 -14.20 -16.23 4.46
C VAL A 597 -15.14 -16.58 5.62
N LEU A 598 -14.76 -17.54 6.49
CA LEU A 598 -15.55 -17.82 7.69
C LEU A 598 -15.51 -16.64 8.67
N ILE A 599 -14.32 -16.07 8.89
CA ILE A 599 -14.08 -14.97 9.83
C ILE A 599 -14.93 -13.74 9.45
N ILE A 600 -14.99 -13.34 8.17
CA ILE A 600 -15.84 -12.21 7.77
C ILE A 600 -17.35 -12.52 7.88
N GLU A 601 -17.81 -13.72 7.48
CA GLU A 601 -19.24 -14.05 7.55
C GLU A 601 -19.77 -14.25 8.97
N GLU A 602 -18.90 -14.61 9.91
CA GLU A 602 -19.22 -14.73 11.34
C GLU A 602 -18.97 -13.43 12.12
N ALA A 603 -18.18 -12.50 11.57
CA ALA A 603 -18.20 -11.10 11.98
C ALA A 603 -19.47 -10.36 11.50
N GLY A 604 -20.13 -10.88 10.45
CA GLY A 604 -21.39 -10.36 9.90
C GLY A 604 -21.25 -9.55 8.60
N GLY A 605 -20.11 -9.67 7.89
CA GLY A 605 -19.93 -9.12 6.55
C GLY A 605 -20.57 -9.96 5.44
N VAL A 606 -20.26 -9.62 4.20
CA VAL A 606 -20.81 -10.29 2.99
C VAL A 606 -19.68 -10.67 2.03
N VAL A 607 -19.79 -11.88 1.49
CA VAL A 607 -18.84 -12.50 0.57
C VAL A 607 -19.56 -13.01 -0.68
N THR A 608 -19.02 -12.73 -1.86
CA THR A 608 -19.46 -13.28 -3.15
C THR A 608 -18.27 -13.58 -4.06
N ARG A 609 -18.51 -14.21 -5.21
CA ARG A 609 -17.64 -14.02 -6.38
C ARG A 609 -17.69 -12.56 -6.84
N MET A 610 -16.72 -12.16 -7.67
CA MET A 610 -16.71 -10.83 -8.28
C MET A 610 -17.85 -10.61 -9.30
N ASP A 611 -18.47 -11.69 -9.81
CA ASP A 611 -19.73 -11.62 -10.59
C ASP A 611 -21.01 -11.46 -9.73
N GLY A 612 -20.88 -11.45 -8.40
CA GLY A 612 -22.00 -11.35 -7.45
C GLY A 612 -22.75 -12.67 -7.19
N GLY A 613 -22.29 -13.80 -7.74
CA GLY A 613 -22.81 -15.12 -7.39
C GLY A 613 -22.34 -15.63 -6.02
N LYS A 614 -23.01 -16.65 -5.46
CA LYS A 614 -22.57 -17.34 -4.23
C LYS A 614 -21.12 -17.82 -4.44
N LEU A 615 -20.23 -17.42 -3.53
CA LEU A 615 -18.85 -17.91 -3.51
C LEU A 615 -18.81 -19.39 -3.12
N CYS A 616 -17.97 -20.15 -3.81
CA CYS A 616 -17.34 -21.36 -3.30
C CYS A 616 -15.88 -21.07 -2.90
N VAL A 617 -15.36 -21.67 -1.83
CA VAL A 617 -13.94 -21.58 -1.45
C VAL A 617 -12.95 -22.11 -2.49
N PHE A 618 -13.43 -22.77 -3.55
CA PHE A 618 -12.61 -23.16 -4.70
C PHE A 618 -12.69 -22.17 -5.89
N ASP A 619 -13.54 -21.13 -5.85
CA ASP A 619 -13.69 -20.15 -6.96
C ASP A 619 -12.46 -19.26 -7.15
N LYS A 620 -12.13 -18.93 -8.40
CA LYS A 620 -10.99 -18.06 -8.77
C LYS A 620 -11.30 -16.54 -8.68
N SER A 621 -12.27 -16.10 -7.89
CA SER A 621 -12.54 -14.66 -7.69
C SER A 621 -13.31 -14.39 -6.40
N VAL A 622 -12.95 -13.36 -5.65
CA VAL A 622 -13.67 -12.98 -4.43
C VAL A 622 -13.95 -11.48 -4.36
N LEU A 623 -15.13 -11.13 -3.83
CA LEU A 623 -15.47 -9.81 -3.31
C LEU A 623 -15.94 -9.97 -1.86
N VAL A 624 -15.26 -9.29 -0.95
CA VAL A 624 -15.53 -9.26 0.49
C VAL A 624 -15.87 -7.83 0.91
N SER A 625 -16.79 -7.67 1.86
CA SER A 625 -17.16 -6.35 2.36
C SER A 625 -17.86 -6.40 3.72
N ASN A 626 -18.05 -5.23 4.31
CA ASN A 626 -18.94 -5.00 5.46
C ASN A 626 -20.45 -5.22 5.17
N GLY A 627 -20.84 -5.64 3.97
CA GLY A 627 -22.23 -5.80 3.55
C GLY A 627 -22.94 -4.49 3.18
N ALA A 628 -22.70 -3.40 3.91
CA ALA A 628 -23.34 -2.10 3.68
C ALA A 628 -22.99 -1.47 2.32
N ILE A 629 -21.72 -1.57 1.88
CA ILE A 629 -21.31 -1.11 0.53
C ILE A 629 -21.32 -2.20 -0.54
N HIS A 630 -21.62 -3.47 -0.21
CA HIS A 630 -21.39 -4.61 -1.09
C HIS A 630 -22.03 -4.47 -2.47
N ALA A 631 -23.31 -4.05 -2.52
CA ALA A 631 -24.02 -3.83 -3.77
C ALA A 631 -23.39 -2.72 -4.63
N LYS A 632 -22.90 -1.64 -4.00
CA LYS A 632 -22.26 -0.49 -4.66
C LYS A 632 -20.91 -0.88 -5.27
N LEU A 633 -20.17 -1.81 -4.64
CA LEU A 633 -18.96 -2.39 -5.22
C LEU A 633 -19.30 -3.29 -6.43
N LEU A 634 -20.31 -4.16 -6.31
CA LEU A 634 -20.75 -5.04 -7.40
C LEU A 634 -21.24 -4.29 -8.65
N GLU A 635 -21.83 -3.10 -8.52
CA GLU A 635 -22.21 -2.25 -9.66
C GLU A 635 -21.04 -1.96 -10.62
N ARG A 636 -19.80 -1.94 -10.12
CA ARG A 636 -18.58 -1.72 -10.94
C ARG A 636 -17.89 -3.04 -11.26
N ILE A 637 -17.75 -3.91 -10.26
CA ILE A 637 -16.97 -5.14 -10.35
C ILE A 637 -17.65 -6.18 -11.24
N ALA A 638 -18.96 -6.42 -11.09
CA ALA A 638 -19.64 -7.50 -11.81
C ALA A 638 -19.68 -7.29 -13.34
N PRO A 639 -19.97 -6.09 -13.88
CA PRO A 639 -19.86 -5.84 -15.33
C PRO A 639 -18.45 -6.05 -15.88
N ALA A 640 -17.42 -5.72 -15.09
CA ALA A 640 -16.02 -5.95 -15.46
C ALA A 640 -15.67 -7.45 -15.47
N THR A 641 -16.14 -8.21 -14.48
CA THR A 641 -15.96 -9.67 -14.40
C THR A 641 -16.72 -10.41 -15.50
N GLU A 642 -17.97 -10.04 -15.82
CA GLU A 642 -18.72 -10.67 -16.92
C GLU A 642 -18.10 -10.40 -18.29
N LYS A 643 -17.52 -9.21 -18.48
CA LYS A 643 -16.74 -8.90 -19.69
C LYS A 643 -15.53 -9.83 -19.84
N LEU A 644 -14.86 -10.22 -18.76
CA LEU A 644 -13.78 -11.23 -18.80
C LEU A 644 -14.31 -12.63 -19.10
N LYS A 645 -15.42 -13.04 -18.47
CA LYS A 645 -16.08 -14.33 -18.74
C LYS A 645 -16.49 -14.44 -20.22
N SER A 646 -17.00 -13.35 -20.82
CA SER A 646 -17.34 -13.28 -22.26
C SER A 646 -16.14 -13.38 -23.22
N LYS A 647 -14.92 -13.10 -22.74
CA LYS A 647 -13.66 -13.30 -23.48
C LYS A 647 -13.13 -14.75 -23.36
N GLY A 648 -13.78 -15.60 -22.57
CA GLY A 648 -13.29 -16.95 -22.27
C GLY A 648 -12.24 -17.02 -21.16
N ILE A 649 -12.11 -15.99 -20.32
CA ILE A 649 -11.29 -16.07 -19.11
C ILE A 649 -12.01 -16.97 -18.09
N ASP A 650 -11.35 -18.06 -17.72
CA ASP A 650 -11.91 -19.04 -16.79
C ASP A 650 -11.76 -18.60 -15.32
N PHE A 651 -12.90 -18.37 -14.67
CA PHE A 651 -12.99 -18.17 -13.21
C PHE A 651 -13.71 -19.32 -12.48
N SER A 652 -13.93 -20.47 -13.14
CA SER A 652 -14.43 -21.68 -12.47
C SER A 652 -13.44 -22.20 -11.42
N LEU A 653 -13.75 -23.31 -10.74
CA LEU A 653 -12.98 -23.77 -9.58
C LEU A 653 -11.48 -23.95 -9.89
N TRP A 654 -10.59 -23.57 -8.96
CA TRP A 654 -9.14 -23.75 -9.09
C TRP A 654 -8.76 -25.22 -9.00
N TYR A 655 -9.10 -25.87 -7.89
CA TYR A 655 -9.00 -27.31 -7.70
C TYR A 655 -9.98 -27.73 -6.61
N LYS A 656 -10.88 -28.66 -6.94
CA LYS A 656 -11.68 -29.41 -5.97
C LYS A 656 -11.14 -30.85 -5.98
N PRO A 657 -10.81 -31.48 -4.82
CA PRO A 657 -10.45 -32.89 -4.79
C PRO A 657 -11.60 -33.77 -5.29
N GLU A 658 -11.30 -34.75 -6.16
CA GLU A 658 -12.32 -35.46 -6.96
C GLU A 658 -13.42 -36.13 -6.13
N ASN A 659 -13.05 -36.75 -5.00
CA ASN A 659 -13.95 -37.48 -4.11
C ASN A 659 -14.61 -36.60 -3.03
N TYR A 660 -14.21 -35.32 -2.89
CA TYR A 660 -14.66 -34.48 -1.78
C TYR A 660 -16.15 -34.08 -1.94
N VAL A 661 -16.95 -34.30 -0.90
CA VAL A 661 -18.39 -33.98 -0.91
C VAL A 661 -18.60 -32.46 -0.78
N THR A 662 -19.47 -31.87 -1.61
CA THR A 662 -19.72 -30.41 -1.61
C THR A 662 -21.12 -30.06 -2.09
N ASP A 663 -21.75 -29.03 -1.50
CA ASP A 663 -23.02 -28.43 -1.96
C ASP A 663 -22.86 -27.54 -3.23
N LEU A 664 -22.23 -28.05 -4.29
CA LEU A 664 -21.85 -27.29 -5.51
C LEU A 664 -22.51 -27.85 -6.78
#